data_AF-A0AA37T3D7-F1
#
_entry.id   AF-A0AA37T3D7-F1
#
_cell.length_a   1.000
_cell.length_b   1.000
_cell.length_c   1.000
_cell.angle_alpha   90.00
_cell.angle_beta   90.00
_cell.angle_gamma   90.00
#
_symmetry.space_group_name_H-M   'P 1'
#
loop_
_entity.id
_entity.type
_entity.pdbx_description
1 polymer ?
#
loop_
_entity_poly.entity_id
_entity_poly.type
_entity_poly.pdbx_seq_one_letter_code
_entity_poly.pdbx_strand_id
1 'polypeptide(L)'
;MAPKPLIPIEKMPKKRSVFALFFWFSLAGIGAISASLSGMYLYLSPKLPEVETLRETKFQIPLRIYTKDGKLIGEFGEKRRSPITYEQIPETFEHAILAAEDDRFYSHNGVDIKGLMRAASQILQTGEIQGGGSTITMQVARNFFLNRKQVFTRKFNEILLSLQIEKELTKEEILTLYINKIYLGNRAYGFQAAAQIYYGKDIGELSLAQYAMIAGLPKAPSAFNPVVNPSRALIRRNWILGRMLELGYIDNERYESAISEPVVAKNHGTTLDLYAPYIAEMARKEMLDRFGLDAYTDGYEVYLTIDSTLQMSAQKAIVNGLNNYDQRHGYRGPEASLPTKSTAPWSQVNDPTLLPESYKFSQQNAEVALTDEPLANDETASELETIKNDFKLDLTTGISSIFDRSLWLERLKDIPIFADQQPAAVVSVHNNGITVLLKNDEIIAIARENGLNKVRRFVSENYAAEPYKTLEEFLKPGDVVRVYEKQGQWFFSQIPSAQGALVALDPNNGAIRALVGGYDFNQSHFNRVTQATRQPGSNFKPFVYTAALENGFTPASIVNDAPIVFDDTSLENTWRPENSSGKFYGPTRLRTALYNSRNLVSIRVLRSIGIDTAINAMDRFGFDKNELPRDLSLALGSHALTPIQVATGYASFANGGFKVSPFLIERITNAESEITFEALPETACNEKCQQDSRLQTLTSLAEAELEAELKALESSDDISPEALLNNLNASDTASENQNDIDENTTDTDESIAIVEAQPTFLPRAERVMSPQVNYLINSMLRDVIKRGTGRKALSLKRSDLAGKTGTTNGPTDAWFSGYNSKIVATTWVGFDQNQLLGLREFGGSAALPIWIEFMQTALKGVPEDNLLQPDGIVSVKIDPETGLRARPGDPDAIFEMFREENTPELVDDTQNGDEDIPSHIAEELF
;
A
#
# COMPACT_ATOMS: atom_id res chain seq x y z
N MET A 1 -43.00 41.55 109.57
CA MET A 1 -43.06 41.12 108.16
C MET A 1 -42.16 42.06 107.36
N ALA A 2 -41.02 41.57 106.89
CA ALA A 2 -40.01 42.28 106.13
C ALA A 2 -39.42 41.32 105.07
N PRO A 3 -38.64 41.79 104.10
CA PRO A 3 -39.04 42.26 102.78
C PRO A 3 -38.76 41.22 101.66
N LYS A 4 -39.32 41.40 100.45
CA LYS A 4 -38.89 40.68 99.24
C LYS A 4 -38.55 41.69 98.13
N PRO A 5 -37.50 41.44 97.32
CA PRO A 5 -36.88 42.45 96.47
C PRO A 5 -37.64 42.64 95.15
N LEU A 6 -37.56 43.88 94.66
CA LEU A 6 -38.02 44.32 93.34
C LEU A 6 -37.05 43.82 92.25
N ILE A 7 -37.61 43.18 91.22
CA ILE A 7 -36.90 42.71 90.03
C ILE A 7 -36.67 43.91 89.08
N PRO A 8 -35.44 44.13 88.57
CA PRO A 8 -35.18 45.20 87.61
C PRO A 8 -35.56 44.78 86.19
N ILE A 9 -36.17 45.71 85.45
CA ILE A 9 -36.48 45.60 84.02
C ILE A 9 -35.18 45.83 83.23
N GLU A 10 -34.68 44.78 82.61
CA GLU A 10 -33.52 44.83 81.73
C GLU A 10 -33.87 45.57 80.43
N LYS A 11 -33.14 46.65 80.13
CA LYS A 11 -33.25 47.38 78.86
C LYS A 11 -32.72 46.53 77.72
N MET A 12 -33.57 46.24 76.73
CA MET A 12 -33.18 45.62 75.47
C MET A 12 -31.99 46.37 74.82
N PRO A 13 -30.91 45.68 74.39
CA PRO A 13 -29.80 46.30 73.69
C PRO A 13 -30.22 46.76 72.29
N LYS A 14 -29.76 47.96 71.91
CA LYS A 14 -29.99 48.57 70.59
C LYS A 14 -29.51 47.64 69.47
N LYS A 15 -30.42 47.24 68.57
CA LYS A 15 -30.19 46.48 67.31
C LYS A 15 -29.13 47.07 66.33
N ARG A 16 -28.45 48.18 66.65
CA ARG A 16 -27.47 48.84 65.76
C ARG A 16 -26.03 48.27 65.84
N SER A 17 -25.61 47.57 66.90
CA SER A 17 -24.20 47.10 67.00
C SER A 17 -23.92 45.78 66.28
N VAL A 18 -24.91 44.89 66.14
CA VAL A 18 -24.75 43.61 65.40
C VAL A 18 -24.57 43.87 63.90
N PHE A 19 -25.27 44.87 63.35
CA PHE A 19 -25.17 45.24 61.93
C PHE A 19 -23.80 45.87 61.60
N ALA A 20 -23.27 46.71 62.50
CA ALA A 20 -21.93 47.29 62.34
C ALA A 20 -20.83 46.23 62.42
N LEU A 21 -20.97 45.25 63.33
CA LEU A 21 -20.04 44.13 63.43
C LEU A 21 -20.05 43.26 62.17
N PHE A 22 -21.25 42.92 61.65
CA PHE A 22 -21.39 42.21 60.38
C PHE A 22 -20.80 42.97 59.20
N PHE A 23 -20.93 44.30 59.17
CA PHE A 23 -20.35 45.14 58.13
C PHE A 23 -18.82 45.15 58.18
N TRP A 24 -18.21 45.27 59.36
CA TRP A 24 -16.74 45.21 59.50
C TRP A 24 -16.18 43.81 59.23
N PHE A 25 -16.90 42.75 59.62
CA PHE A 25 -16.52 41.37 59.25
C PHE A 25 -16.65 41.10 57.75
N SER A 26 -17.68 41.63 57.08
CA SER A 26 -17.79 41.49 55.63
C SER A 26 -16.71 42.29 54.90
N LEU A 27 -16.39 43.51 55.37
CA LEU A 27 -15.34 44.35 54.80
C LEU A 27 -13.94 43.74 54.99
N ALA A 28 -13.65 43.19 56.17
CA ALA A 28 -12.41 42.45 56.43
C ALA A 28 -12.32 41.17 55.59
N GLY A 29 -13.45 40.46 55.42
CA GLY A 29 -13.55 39.30 54.54
C GLY A 29 -13.27 39.64 53.08
N ILE A 30 -13.85 40.73 52.56
CA ILE A 30 -13.60 41.22 51.19
C ILE A 30 -12.13 41.62 51.02
N GLY A 31 -11.55 42.32 52.00
CA GLY A 31 -10.13 42.71 51.99
C GLY A 31 -9.19 41.50 51.95
N ALA A 32 -9.47 40.48 52.77
CA ALA A 32 -8.68 39.24 52.80
C ALA A 32 -8.79 38.45 51.49
N ILE A 33 -9.97 38.39 50.89
CA ILE A 33 -10.20 37.77 49.58
C ILE A 33 -9.44 38.53 48.49
N SER A 34 -9.52 39.87 48.49
CA SER A 34 -8.86 40.70 47.49
C SER A 34 -7.33 40.63 47.58
N ALA A 35 -6.77 40.62 48.80
CA ALA A 35 -5.34 40.40 49.03
C ALA A 35 -4.90 38.99 48.60
N SER A 36 -5.72 37.97 48.86
CA SER A 36 -5.43 36.59 48.45
C SER A 36 -5.47 36.44 46.92
N LEU A 37 -6.47 37.01 46.24
CA LEU A 37 -6.57 37.01 44.78
C LEU A 37 -5.41 37.78 44.13
N SER A 38 -5.02 38.93 44.71
CA SER A 38 -3.90 39.74 44.23
C SER A 38 -2.56 39.03 44.42
N GLY A 39 -2.34 38.39 45.58
CA GLY A 39 -1.16 37.56 45.83
C GLY A 39 -1.09 36.35 44.89
N MET A 40 -2.24 35.71 44.63
CA MET A 40 -2.35 34.61 43.67
C MET A 40 -2.04 35.08 42.23
N TYR A 41 -2.55 36.25 41.84
CA TYR A 41 -2.26 36.88 40.54
C TYR A 41 -0.77 37.16 40.36
N LEU A 42 -0.13 37.82 41.32
CA LEU A 42 1.31 38.15 41.24
C LEU A 42 2.21 36.91 41.27
N TYR A 43 1.79 35.84 41.95
CA TYR A 43 2.54 34.59 41.99
C TYR A 43 2.43 33.75 40.70
N LEU A 44 1.25 33.77 40.05
CA LEU A 44 0.96 32.91 38.91
C LEU A 44 1.18 33.62 37.56
N SER A 45 0.94 34.93 37.47
CA SER A 45 1.08 35.70 36.22
C SER A 45 2.44 35.56 35.55
N PRO A 46 3.59 35.57 36.27
CA PRO A 46 4.91 35.39 35.65
C PRO A 46 5.16 33.96 35.15
N LYS A 47 4.34 32.98 35.57
CA LYS A 47 4.45 31.57 35.20
C LYS A 47 3.51 31.18 34.08
N LEU A 48 2.70 32.12 33.57
CA LEU A 48 1.80 31.86 32.46
C LEU A 48 2.60 31.81 31.16
N PRO A 49 2.32 30.83 30.28
CA PRO A 49 2.92 30.77 28.96
C PRO A 49 2.48 31.96 28.10
N GLU A 50 3.31 32.29 27.12
CA GLU A 50 3.06 33.40 26.20
C GLU A 50 1.95 33.04 25.20
N VAL A 51 0.97 33.94 25.03
CA VAL A 51 -0.23 33.70 24.22
C VAL A 51 0.07 33.75 22.72
N GLU A 52 1.11 34.47 22.29
CA GLU A 52 1.50 34.59 20.87
C GLU A 52 1.83 33.21 20.26
N THR A 53 2.31 32.27 21.08
CA THR A 53 2.56 30.87 20.67
C THR A 53 1.31 30.16 20.15
N LEU A 54 0.09 30.65 20.44
CA LEU A 54 -1.16 30.13 19.87
C LEU A 54 -1.28 30.36 18.36
N ARG A 55 -0.75 31.48 17.84
CA ARG A 55 -0.73 31.78 16.40
C ARG A 55 0.23 30.86 15.65
N GLU A 56 1.31 30.46 16.30
CA GLU A 56 2.36 29.60 15.74
C GLU A 56 2.11 28.10 15.93
N THR A 57 1.04 27.71 16.63
CA THR A 57 0.80 26.29 16.93
C THR A 57 0.38 25.52 15.67
N LYS A 58 1.33 24.83 15.02
CA LYS A 58 1.03 23.92 13.90
C LYS A 58 0.08 22.81 14.34
N PHE A 59 -1.00 22.60 13.58
CA PHE A 59 -1.91 21.49 13.83
C PHE A 59 -1.23 20.19 13.40
N GLN A 60 -1.26 19.16 14.26
CA GLN A 60 -0.74 17.85 13.92
C GLN A 60 -1.64 17.20 12.84
N ILE A 61 -1.14 17.10 11.61
CA ILE A 61 -1.79 16.49 10.45
C ILE A 61 -1.07 15.15 10.17
N PRO A 62 -1.82 14.04 9.97
CA PRO A 62 -1.22 12.73 9.75
C PRO A 62 -0.48 12.66 8.40
N LEU A 63 0.51 11.76 8.33
CA LEU A 63 1.16 11.35 7.10
C LEU A 63 0.15 10.66 6.18
N ARG A 64 0.12 11.04 4.90
CA ARG A 64 -0.68 10.36 3.87
C ARG A 64 0.21 9.83 2.75
N ILE A 65 -0.14 8.66 2.24
CA ILE A 65 0.63 7.95 1.23
C ILE A 65 -0.28 7.61 0.05
N TYR A 66 0.10 8.08 -1.12
CA TYR A 66 -0.64 7.99 -2.36
C TYR A 66 0.11 7.19 -3.42
N THR A 67 -0.62 6.44 -4.24
CA THR A 67 -0.07 5.90 -5.50
C THR A 67 0.22 7.02 -6.50
N LYS A 68 0.89 6.68 -7.60
CA LYS A 68 1.18 7.62 -8.70
C LYS A 68 -0.09 8.27 -9.27
N ASP A 69 -1.17 7.49 -9.34
CA ASP A 69 -2.49 7.93 -9.80
C ASP A 69 -3.37 8.54 -8.69
N GLY A 70 -2.78 8.88 -7.54
CA GLY A 70 -3.44 9.66 -6.48
C GLY A 70 -4.39 8.85 -5.57
N LYS A 71 -4.27 7.52 -5.54
CA LYS A 71 -5.08 6.66 -4.66
C LYS A 71 -4.45 6.59 -3.28
N LEU A 72 -5.22 6.89 -2.24
CA LEU A 72 -4.75 6.82 -0.86
C LEU A 72 -4.60 5.37 -0.40
N ILE A 73 -3.39 4.99 0.00
CA ILE A 73 -3.04 3.61 0.43
C ILE A 73 -2.61 3.51 1.90
N GLY A 74 -2.34 4.64 2.55
CA GLY A 74 -1.97 4.67 3.96
C GLY A 74 -2.14 6.05 4.59
N GLU A 75 -2.56 6.06 5.85
CA GLU A 75 -2.63 7.25 6.70
C GLU A 75 -2.04 6.92 8.07
N PHE A 76 -1.07 7.71 8.55
CA PHE A 76 -0.36 7.44 9.80
C PHE A 76 -0.28 8.69 10.69
N GLY A 77 -0.82 8.57 11.90
CA GLY A 77 -0.79 9.62 12.94
C GLY A 77 -1.81 9.34 14.05
N GLU A 78 -1.51 9.74 15.29
CA GLU A 78 -2.41 9.50 16.43
C GLU A 78 -3.65 10.39 16.44
N LYS A 79 -3.56 11.58 15.83
CA LYS A 79 -4.58 12.62 15.83
C LYS A 79 -5.00 12.93 14.41
N ARG A 80 -6.30 12.83 14.11
CA ARG A 80 -6.86 13.28 12.84
C ARG A 80 -7.28 14.74 13.00
N ARG A 81 -6.65 15.63 12.23
CA ARG A 81 -7.01 17.05 12.11
C ARG A 81 -7.08 17.41 10.64
N SER A 82 -8.10 18.18 10.30
CA SER A 82 -8.27 18.83 9.00
C SER A 82 -8.61 20.29 9.35
N PRO A 83 -7.62 21.15 9.60
CA PRO A 83 -7.89 22.50 10.08
C PRO A 83 -8.67 23.30 9.02
N ILE A 84 -9.62 24.12 9.46
CA ILE A 84 -10.39 25.03 8.62
C ILE A 84 -10.16 26.48 9.05
N THR A 85 -10.23 27.42 8.11
CA THR A 85 -10.17 28.86 8.41
C THR A 85 -11.52 29.36 8.94
N TYR A 86 -11.56 30.57 9.50
CA TYR A 86 -12.80 31.12 10.05
C TYR A 86 -13.90 31.26 9.00
N GLU A 87 -13.53 31.66 7.78
CA GLU A 87 -14.43 31.89 6.65
C GLU A 87 -15.07 30.59 6.14
N GLN A 88 -14.44 29.45 6.43
CA GLN A 88 -14.95 28.12 6.07
C GLN A 88 -15.96 27.57 7.11
N ILE A 89 -16.16 28.25 8.24
CA ILE A 89 -17.08 27.81 9.30
C ILE A 89 -18.50 28.21 8.92
N PRO A 90 -19.45 27.26 8.77
CA PRO A 90 -20.84 27.59 8.50
C PRO A 90 -21.47 28.35 9.68
N GLU A 91 -22.14 29.47 9.41
CA GLU A 91 -22.80 30.30 10.45
C GLU A 91 -23.78 29.48 11.30
N THR A 92 -24.51 28.55 10.68
CA THR A 92 -25.44 27.66 11.40
C THR A 92 -24.71 26.72 12.37
N PHE A 93 -23.50 26.30 12.02
CA PHE A 93 -22.66 25.47 12.88
C PHE A 93 -22.10 26.27 14.06
N GLU A 94 -21.63 27.48 13.81
CA GLU A 94 -21.23 28.42 14.87
C GLU A 94 -22.36 28.61 15.89
N HIS A 95 -23.57 28.90 15.43
CA HIS A 95 -24.74 29.03 16.32
C HIS A 95 -25.02 27.77 17.15
N ALA A 96 -24.80 26.58 16.59
CA ALA A 96 -24.95 25.32 17.33
C ALA A 96 -23.90 25.20 18.45
N ILE A 97 -22.66 25.63 18.21
CA ILE A 97 -21.59 25.65 19.22
C ILE A 97 -21.90 26.66 20.33
N LEU A 98 -22.31 27.87 19.97
CA LEU A 98 -22.68 28.90 20.94
C LEU A 98 -23.85 28.44 21.81
N ALA A 99 -24.90 27.86 21.21
CA ALA A 99 -26.03 27.32 21.95
C ALA A 99 -25.66 26.15 22.88
N ALA A 100 -24.66 25.34 22.50
CA ALA A 100 -24.22 24.17 23.25
C ALA A 100 -23.27 24.50 24.41
N GLU A 101 -22.37 25.47 24.22
CA GLU A 101 -21.22 25.75 25.09
C GLU A 101 -21.26 27.14 25.72
N ASP A 102 -21.51 28.21 24.95
CA ASP A 102 -21.35 29.61 25.40
C ASP A 102 -22.23 30.59 24.60
N ASP A 103 -23.47 30.82 25.07
CA ASP A 103 -24.45 31.68 24.40
C ASP A 103 -24.13 33.18 24.48
N ARG A 104 -23.11 33.55 25.27
CA ARG A 104 -22.68 34.93 25.51
C ARG A 104 -21.23 35.18 25.12
N PHE A 105 -20.66 34.29 24.32
CA PHE A 105 -19.26 34.33 23.88
C PHE A 105 -18.82 35.72 23.41
N TYR A 106 -19.59 36.36 22.52
CA TYR A 106 -19.27 37.69 21.97
C TYR A 106 -19.49 38.85 22.95
N SER A 107 -20.15 38.62 24.09
CA SER A 107 -20.54 39.69 25.03
C SER A 107 -19.65 39.80 26.27
N HIS A 108 -18.77 38.82 26.52
CA HIS A 108 -17.84 38.83 27.65
C HIS A 108 -16.39 38.84 27.18
N ASN A 109 -15.46 39.30 28.03
CA ASN A 109 -14.02 39.32 27.71
C ASN A 109 -13.34 38.11 28.36
N GLY A 110 -13.41 36.95 27.72
CA GLY A 110 -12.80 35.70 28.19
C GLY A 110 -13.52 34.94 29.29
N VAL A 111 -14.17 35.62 30.23
CA VAL A 111 -14.85 34.97 31.37
C VAL A 111 -16.24 35.54 31.59
N ASP A 112 -17.24 34.66 31.65
CA ASP A 112 -18.61 35.01 31.96
C ASP A 112 -18.87 35.03 33.48
N ILE A 113 -18.83 36.22 34.06
CA ILE A 113 -19.04 36.45 35.50
C ILE A 113 -20.44 35.98 35.94
N LYS A 114 -21.47 36.22 35.12
CA LYS A 114 -22.84 35.78 35.46
C LYS A 114 -22.94 34.26 35.46
N GLY A 115 -22.28 33.59 34.52
CA GLY A 115 -22.20 32.13 34.44
C GLY A 115 -21.44 31.51 35.59
N LEU A 116 -20.31 32.09 36.00
CA LEU A 116 -19.55 31.67 37.17
C LEU A 116 -20.36 31.81 38.47
N MET A 117 -21.06 32.93 38.65
CA MET A 117 -21.92 33.14 39.82
C MET A 117 -23.09 32.17 39.87
N ARG A 118 -23.70 31.87 38.71
CA ARG A 118 -24.75 30.84 38.58
C ARG A 118 -24.23 29.45 38.93
N ALA A 119 -23.07 29.06 38.40
CA ALA A 119 -22.45 27.78 38.71
C ALA A 119 -22.07 27.66 40.21
N ALA A 120 -21.55 28.74 40.80
CA ALA A 120 -21.24 28.79 42.24
C ALA A 120 -22.51 28.66 43.11
N SER A 121 -23.59 29.35 42.73
CA SER A 121 -24.89 29.22 43.41
C SER A 121 -25.47 27.81 43.30
N GLN A 122 -25.27 27.14 42.17
CA GLN A 122 -25.75 25.77 41.94
C GLN A 122 -25.01 24.78 42.84
N ILE A 123 -23.67 24.89 42.96
CA ILE A 123 -22.87 24.06 43.88
C ILE A 123 -23.32 24.24 45.33
N LEU A 124 -23.60 25.47 45.75
CA LEU A 124 -24.08 25.77 47.11
C LEU A 124 -25.46 25.17 47.40
N GLN A 125 -26.28 24.91 46.37
CA GLN A 125 -27.63 24.36 46.51
C GLN A 125 -27.67 22.84 46.34
N THR A 126 -26.92 22.27 45.40
CA THR A 126 -27.00 20.85 45.03
C THR A 126 -25.88 19.99 45.63
N GLY A 127 -24.79 20.60 46.12
CA GLY A 127 -23.61 19.89 46.62
C GLY A 127 -22.77 19.20 45.54
N GLU A 128 -23.19 19.25 44.27
CA GLU A 128 -22.51 18.64 43.13
C GLU A 128 -22.11 19.68 42.08
N ILE A 129 -20.94 19.50 41.47
CA ILE A 129 -20.50 20.32 40.35
C ILE A 129 -21.25 19.87 39.08
N GLN A 130 -22.36 20.53 38.76
CA GLN A 130 -23.00 20.40 37.47
C GLN A 130 -22.33 21.40 36.50
N GLY A 131 -21.57 20.88 35.52
CA GLY A 131 -20.81 21.72 34.58
C GLY A 131 -21.68 22.78 33.87
N GLY A 132 -21.12 23.95 33.58
CA GLY A 132 -21.83 25.06 32.91
C GLY A 132 -21.31 26.47 33.18
N GLY A 133 -20.06 26.63 33.65
CA GLY A 133 -19.45 27.93 33.96
C GLY A 133 -18.08 28.16 33.32
N SER A 134 -17.73 27.43 32.26
CA SER A 134 -16.49 27.68 31.49
C SER A 134 -16.86 28.21 30.12
N THR A 135 -16.31 29.35 29.73
CA THR A 135 -16.48 29.95 28.40
C THR A 135 -15.66 29.21 27.35
N ILE A 136 -15.92 29.44 26.06
CA ILE A 136 -15.09 28.87 24.97
C ILE A 136 -13.62 29.25 25.15
N THR A 137 -13.32 30.51 25.49
CA THR A 137 -11.96 31.00 25.76
C THR A 137 -11.28 30.25 26.91
N MET A 138 -12.02 29.89 27.97
CA MET A 138 -11.51 29.05 29.07
C MET A 138 -11.23 27.63 28.62
N GLN A 139 -11.99 27.11 27.67
CA GLN A 139 -11.71 25.80 27.08
C GLN A 139 -10.48 25.82 26.16
N VAL A 140 -10.27 26.90 25.39
CA VAL A 140 -9.04 27.10 24.60
C VAL A 140 -7.83 27.16 25.51
N ALA A 141 -7.85 28.00 26.56
CA ALA A 141 -6.80 28.08 27.57
C ALA A 141 -6.46 26.70 28.16
N ARG A 142 -7.50 25.94 28.53
CA ARG A 142 -7.37 24.59 29.08
C ARG A 142 -6.74 23.61 28.09
N ASN A 143 -7.15 23.64 26.83
CA ASN A 143 -6.72 22.66 25.83
C ASN A 143 -5.33 22.96 25.24
N PHE A 144 -4.86 24.21 25.27
CA PHE A 144 -3.53 24.58 24.76
C PHE A 144 -2.44 24.55 25.81
N PHE A 145 -2.70 24.97 27.05
CA PHE A 145 -1.64 25.30 28.00
C PHE A 145 -1.65 24.51 29.32
N LEU A 146 -2.75 23.84 29.67
CA LEU A 146 -2.92 23.29 31.02
C LEU A 146 -2.93 21.75 31.04
N ASN A 147 -1.92 21.18 31.71
CA ASN A 147 -1.85 19.74 31.99
C ASN A 147 -2.81 19.32 33.13
N ARG A 148 -3.31 18.07 33.09
CA ARG A 148 -4.34 17.54 34.03
C ARG A 148 -3.92 17.44 35.52
N LYS A 149 -2.70 17.81 35.93
CA LYS A 149 -2.10 17.35 37.20
C LYS A 149 -2.43 18.11 38.50
N GLN A 150 -3.23 19.18 38.56
CA GLN A 150 -3.71 19.76 39.84
C GLN A 150 -5.11 20.38 39.72
N VAL A 151 -5.96 20.29 40.76
CA VAL A 151 -7.42 20.49 40.65
C VAL A 151 -7.90 21.90 41.02
N PHE A 152 -7.22 22.62 41.92
CA PHE A 152 -7.69 23.92 42.43
C PHE A 152 -6.96 25.16 41.85
N THR A 153 -5.64 25.09 41.61
CA THR A 153 -4.88 26.18 40.94
C THR A 153 -5.19 26.25 39.44
N ARG A 154 -5.63 25.14 38.83
CA ARG A 154 -5.96 25.06 37.40
C ARG A 154 -7.07 26.00 36.99
N LYS A 155 -8.16 26.08 37.75
CA LYS A 155 -9.32 26.90 37.35
C LYS A 155 -9.01 28.40 37.37
N PHE A 156 -8.13 28.82 38.28
CA PHE A 156 -7.63 30.19 38.33
C PHE A 156 -6.68 30.49 37.16
N ASN A 157 -5.79 29.54 36.81
CA ASN A 157 -4.96 29.66 35.61
C ASN A 157 -5.79 29.74 34.32
N GLU A 158 -6.87 28.95 34.19
CA GLU A 158 -7.81 29.06 33.07
C GLU A 158 -8.37 30.48 32.96
N ILE A 159 -8.85 31.06 34.06
CA ILE A 159 -9.41 32.42 34.10
C ILE A 159 -8.38 33.47 33.67
N LEU A 160 -7.18 33.45 34.26
CA LEU A 160 -6.14 34.43 33.93
C LEU A 160 -5.69 34.33 32.47
N LEU A 161 -5.50 33.10 32.00
CA LEU A 161 -5.07 32.86 30.64
C LEU A 161 -6.15 33.22 29.63
N SER A 162 -7.43 33.00 29.92
CA SER A 162 -8.53 33.47 29.08
C SER A 162 -8.59 34.98 28.96
N LEU A 163 -8.36 35.71 30.06
CA LEU A 163 -8.29 37.17 30.04
C LEU A 163 -7.10 37.68 29.23
N GLN A 164 -5.99 36.93 29.19
CA GLN A 164 -4.83 37.26 28.38
C GLN A 164 -5.04 36.92 26.91
N ILE A 165 -5.62 35.74 26.61
CA ILE A 165 -6.00 35.32 25.26
C ILE A 165 -6.88 36.37 24.57
N GLU A 166 -7.88 36.90 25.27
CA GLU A 166 -8.81 37.91 24.71
C GLU A 166 -8.23 39.32 24.58
N LYS A 167 -7.03 39.55 25.11
CA LYS A 167 -6.30 40.79 24.84
C LYS A 167 -5.48 40.70 23.55
N GLU A 168 -4.97 39.53 23.24
CA GLU A 168 -4.06 39.31 22.10
C GLU A 168 -4.77 38.78 20.85
N LEU A 169 -5.85 38.01 21.03
CA LEU A 169 -6.61 37.36 19.95
C LEU A 169 -8.05 37.90 19.85
N THR A 170 -8.54 37.99 18.61
CA THR A 170 -9.94 38.31 18.32
C THR A 170 -10.87 37.14 18.66
N LYS A 171 -12.18 37.42 18.75
CA LYS A 171 -13.20 36.38 18.97
C LYS A 171 -13.19 35.30 17.89
N GLU A 172 -12.96 35.71 16.65
CA GLU A 172 -12.89 34.85 15.48
C GLU A 172 -11.68 33.91 15.55
N GLU A 173 -10.50 34.45 15.91
CA GLU A 173 -9.29 33.66 16.14
C GLU A 173 -9.51 32.62 17.27
N ILE A 174 -10.12 33.04 18.39
CA ILE A 174 -10.39 32.16 19.53
C ILE A 174 -11.34 31.03 19.15
N LEU A 175 -12.43 31.34 18.43
CA LEU A 175 -13.40 30.36 17.99
C LEU A 175 -12.77 29.38 16.99
N THR A 176 -11.95 29.88 16.06
CA THR A 176 -11.21 29.06 15.10
C THR A 176 -10.25 28.09 15.79
N LEU A 177 -9.47 28.56 16.78
CA LEU A 177 -8.58 27.70 17.58
C LEU A 177 -9.36 26.64 18.36
N TYR A 178 -10.53 26.99 18.92
CA TYR A 178 -11.41 26.04 19.60
C TYR A 178 -11.90 24.96 18.63
N ILE A 179 -12.42 25.38 17.48
CA ILE A 179 -13.02 24.51 16.47
C ILE A 179 -12.02 23.53 15.89
N ASN A 180 -10.76 23.94 15.70
CA ASN A 180 -9.72 23.08 15.11
C ASN A 180 -9.01 22.17 16.13
N LYS A 181 -9.09 22.45 17.44
CA LYS A 181 -8.34 21.69 18.46
C LYS A 181 -9.17 20.74 19.32
N ILE A 182 -10.43 21.03 19.57
CA ILE A 182 -11.22 20.31 20.57
C ILE A 182 -11.29 18.80 20.27
N TYR A 183 -11.14 17.95 21.28
CA TYR A 183 -11.23 16.50 21.10
C TYR A 183 -12.69 16.04 21.08
N LEU A 184 -13.08 15.30 20.05
CA LEU A 184 -14.48 14.92 19.78
C LEU A 184 -14.70 13.39 19.72
N GLY A 185 -13.75 12.60 20.23
CA GLY A 185 -13.82 11.13 20.23
C GLY A 185 -13.30 10.51 18.93
N ASN A 186 -13.07 9.19 18.92
CA ASN A 186 -12.59 8.45 17.73
C ASN A 186 -11.35 9.06 17.04
N ARG A 187 -10.41 9.61 17.82
CA ARG A 187 -9.21 10.34 17.34
C ARG A 187 -9.50 11.62 16.54
N ALA A 188 -10.76 12.08 16.49
CA ALA A 188 -11.13 13.37 15.91
C ALA A 188 -10.67 14.51 16.82
N TYR A 189 -9.77 15.36 16.31
CA TYR A 189 -9.45 16.65 16.90
C TYR A 189 -9.91 17.74 15.93
N GLY A 190 -10.87 18.54 16.40
CA GLY A 190 -11.55 19.56 15.62
C GLY A 190 -12.77 19.07 14.86
N PHE A 191 -13.70 19.99 14.57
CA PHE A 191 -15.03 19.64 14.08
C PHE A 191 -15.05 19.17 12.63
N GLN A 192 -14.16 19.66 11.77
CA GLN A 192 -13.99 19.14 10.41
C GLN A 192 -13.61 17.65 10.44
N ALA A 193 -12.63 17.28 11.27
CA ALA A 193 -12.24 15.88 11.44
C ALA A 193 -13.38 15.02 12.01
N ALA A 194 -14.21 15.57 12.92
CA ALA A 194 -15.38 14.88 13.43
C ALA A 194 -16.48 14.72 12.37
N ALA A 195 -16.72 15.72 11.53
CA ALA A 195 -17.66 15.64 10.40
C ALA A 195 -17.28 14.48 9.48
N GLN A 196 -16.01 14.41 9.09
CA GLN A 196 -15.47 13.34 8.25
C GLN A 196 -15.54 11.98 8.96
N ILE A 197 -15.18 11.89 10.24
CA ILE A 197 -15.21 10.62 10.99
C ILE A 197 -16.64 10.11 11.23
N TYR A 198 -17.60 10.97 11.56
CA TYR A 198 -18.95 10.52 11.93
C TYR A 198 -19.91 10.44 10.74
N TYR A 199 -19.68 11.22 9.68
CA TYR A 199 -20.61 11.34 8.55
C TYR A 199 -19.96 11.18 7.17
N GLY A 200 -18.63 11.10 7.08
CA GLY A 200 -17.93 10.99 5.78
C GLY A 200 -18.09 12.24 4.91
N LYS A 201 -18.30 13.41 5.52
CA LYS A 201 -18.61 14.68 4.87
C LYS A 201 -17.74 15.80 5.41
N ASP A 202 -17.57 16.85 4.61
CA ASP A 202 -16.98 18.09 5.11
C ASP A 202 -17.98 18.88 5.95
N ILE A 203 -17.49 19.74 6.84
CA ILE A 203 -18.37 20.44 7.79
C ILE A 203 -19.46 21.25 7.09
N GLY A 204 -19.16 21.85 5.94
CA GLY A 204 -20.12 22.64 5.16
C GLY A 204 -21.29 21.83 4.57
N GLU A 205 -21.20 20.50 4.54
CA GLU A 205 -22.21 19.61 3.94
C GLU A 205 -23.14 18.96 4.98
N LEU A 206 -22.96 19.27 6.26
CA LEU A 206 -23.73 18.67 7.34
C LEU A 206 -25.12 19.30 7.48
N SER A 207 -26.08 18.49 7.92
CA SER A 207 -27.42 18.97 8.29
C SER A 207 -27.42 19.69 9.64
N LEU A 208 -28.48 20.47 9.91
CA LEU A 208 -28.69 21.12 11.21
C LEU A 208 -28.67 20.12 12.39
N ALA A 209 -29.26 18.94 12.22
CA ALA A 209 -29.26 17.89 13.24
C ALA A 209 -27.83 17.34 13.48
N GLN A 210 -27.03 17.26 12.42
CA GLN A 210 -25.63 16.79 12.47
C GLN A 210 -24.73 17.85 13.12
N TYR A 211 -24.93 19.15 12.84
CA TYR A 211 -24.27 20.24 13.56
C TYR A 211 -24.54 20.18 15.06
N ALA A 212 -25.81 20.08 15.47
CA ALA A 212 -26.18 19.95 16.87
C ALA A 212 -25.60 18.68 17.52
N MET A 213 -25.47 17.58 16.76
CA MET A 213 -24.87 16.35 17.25
C MET A 213 -23.39 16.53 17.57
N ILE A 214 -22.59 17.03 16.63
CA ILE A 214 -21.14 17.20 16.83
C ILE A 214 -20.84 18.31 17.84
N ALA A 215 -21.62 19.39 17.85
CA ALA A 215 -21.53 20.46 18.85
C ALA A 215 -21.78 19.98 20.28
N GLY A 216 -22.47 18.85 20.46
CA GLY A 216 -22.72 18.25 21.77
C GLY A 216 -21.58 17.41 22.34
N LEU A 217 -20.59 17.04 21.52
CA LEU A 217 -19.49 16.15 21.90
C LEU A 217 -18.48 16.75 22.89
N PRO A 218 -18.05 18.03 22.81
CA PRO A 218 -16.99 18.58 23.67
C PRO A 218 -17.18 18.34 25.17
N LYS A 219 -18.43 18.43 25.65
CA LYS A 219 -18.79 18.24 27.06
C LYS A 219 -18.40 16.86 27.59
N ALA A 220 -18.61 15.81 26.80
CA ALA A 220 -18.27 14.43 27.16
C ALA A 220 -18.15 13.55 25.90
N PRO A 221 -17.01 13.60 25.18
CA PRO A 221 -16.89 12.99 23.84
C PRO A 221 -17.11 11.48 23.80
N SER A 222 -16.88 10.78 24.91
CA SER A 222 -17.14 9.34 25.03
C SER A 222 -18.59 9.02 25.42
N ALA A 223 -19.22 9.84 26.26
CA ALA A 223 -20.57 9.58 26.77
C ALA A 223 -21.66 9.98 25.76
N PHE A 224 -21.41 11.04 24.98
CA PHE A 224 -22.30 11.52 23.91
C PHE A 224 -21.85 11.08 22.52
N ASN A 225 -20.91 10.12 22.42
CA ASN A 225 -20.48 9.57 21.14
C ASN A 225 -21.67 8.91 20.43
N PRO A 226 -22.05 9.32 19.20
CA PRO A 226 -23.23 8.81 18.54
C PRO A 226 -23.07 7.39 17.98
N VAL A 227 -21.83 6.91 17.83
CA VAL A 227 -21.53 5.53 17.40
C VAL A 227 -21.59 4.57 18.59
N VAL A 228 -21.04 4.98 19.74
CA VAL A 228 -20.99 4.14 20.96
C VAL A 228 -22.29 4.21 21.76
N ASN A 229 -22.90 5.39 21.89
CA ASN A 229 -24.06 5.67 22.73
C ASN A 229 -25.12 6.53 22.00
N PRO A 230 -25.76 6.02 20.94
CA PRO A 230 -26.68 6.80 20.09
C PRO A 230 -27.85 7.42 20.88
N SER A 231 -28.41 6.70 21.86
CA SER A 231 -29.53 7.21 22.66
C SER A 231 -29.15 8.44 23.50
N ARG A 232 -27.96 8.44 24.13
CA ARG A 232 -27.49 9.61 24.91
C ARG A 232 -27.11 10.77 23.99
N ALA A 233 -26.50 10.47 22.85
CA ALA A 233 -26.15 11.45 21.85
C ALA A 233 -27.40 12.16 21.30
N LEU A 234 -28.47 11.41 21.03
CA LEU A 234 -29.77 11.93 20.59
C LEU A 234 -30.40 12.91 21.59
N ILE A 235 -30.39 12.57 22.88
CA ILE A 235 -30.89 13.46 23.94
C ILE A 235 -30.09 14.77 23.95
N ARG A 236 -28.77 14.69 23.85
CA ARG A 236 -27.90 15.87 23.84
C ARG A 236 -28.12 16.72 22.59
N ARG A 237 -28.23 16.11 21.40
CA ARG A 237 -28.55 16.80 20.14
C ARG A 237 -29.86 17.58 20.25
N ASN A 238 -30.93 16.94 20.68
CA ASN A 238 -32.25 17.57 20.76
C ASN A 238 -32.29 18.71 21.79
N TRP A 239 -31.54 18.58 22.89
CA TRP A 239 -31.37 19.67 23.85
C TRP A 239 -30.70 20.90 23.22
N ILE A 240 -29.67 20.70 22.38
CA ILE A 240 -28.99 21.80 21.68
C ILE A 240 -29.92 22.45 20.65
N LEU A 241 -30.65 21.65 19.87
CA LEU A 241 -31.65 22.17 18.92
C LEU A 241 -32.72 23.02 19.63
N GLY A 242 -33.18 22.60 20.81
CA GLY A 242 -34.12 23.37 21.62
C GLY A 242 -33.52 24.69 22.10
N ARG A 243 -32.24 24.70 22.50
CA ARG A 243 -31.52 25.93 22.85
C ARG A 243 -31.33 26.87 21.66
N MET A 244 -31.07 26.33 20.47
CA MET A 244 -30.98 27.14 19.25
C MET A 244 -32.31 27.83 18.92
N LEU A 245 -33.44 27.14 19.14
CA LEU A 245 -34.77 27.72 18.99
C LEU A 245 -35.03 28.82 20.05
N GLU A 246 -34.72 28.57 21.32
CA GLU A 246 -34.87 29.55 22.41
C GLU A 246 -34.05 30.83 22.19
N LEU A 247 -32.85 30.70 21.62
CA LEU A 247 -31.96 31.82 21.32
C LEU A 247 -32.30 32.52 20.00
N GLY A 248 -33.25 32.00 19.22
CA GLY A 248 -33.69 32.57 17.94
C GLY A 248 -32.75 32.30 16.77
N TYR A 249 -31.83 31.33 16.89
CA TYR A 249 -30.93 30.92 15.78
C TYR A 249 -31.64 30.09 14.71
N ILE A 250 -32.73 29.42 15.08
CA ILE A 250 -33.57 28.65 14.16
C ILE A 250 -35.04 28.92 14.47
N ASP A 251 -35.89 28.76 13.46
CA ASP A 251 -37.34 28.81 13.60
C ASP A 251 -37.93 27.43 13.99
N ASN A 252 -39.23 27.42 14.27
CA ASN A 252 -39.93 26.21 14.68
C ASN A 252 -39.97 25.14 13.58
N GLU A 253 -39.99 25.54 12.30
CA GLU A 253 -40.05 24.61 11.17
C GLU A 253 -38.72 23.82 11.05
N ARG A 254 -37.59 24.54 11.08
CA ARG A 254 -36.25 23.94 11.09
C ARG A 254 -36.01 23.09 12.32
N TYR A 255 -36.51 23.52 13.48
CA TYR A 255 -36.43 22.73 14.72
C TYR A 255 -37.15 21.38 14.59
N GLU A 256 -38.42 21.38 14.17
CA GLU A 256 -39.22 20.16 14.00
C GLU A 256 -38.61 19.22 12.94
N SER A 257 -38.12 19.77 11.83
CA SER A 257 -37.40 19.01 10.82
C SER A 257 -36.14 18.34 11.40
N ALA A 258 -35.30 19.08 12.13
CA ALA A 258 -34.03 18.57 12.67
C ALA A 258 -34.21 17.53 13.77
N ILE A 259 -35.22 17.64 14.63
CA ILE A 259 -35.47 16.62 15.68
C ILE A 259 -35.98 15.31 15.09
N SER A 260 -36.66 15.35 13.93
CA SER A 260 -37.18 14.18 13.23
C SER A 260 -36.10 13.37 12.50
N GLU A 261 -34.94 13.97 12.21
CA GLU A 261 -33.82 13.29 11.54
C GLU A 261 -33.25 12.14 12.42
N PRO A 262 -33.07 10.92 11.90
CA PRO A 262 -32.48 9.82 12.67
C PRO A 262 -30.97 10.00 12.90
N VAL A 263 -30.42 9.31 13.92
CA VAL A 263 -28.96 9.30 14.15
C VAL A 263 -28.30 8.37 13.14
N VAL A 264 -27.73 8.94 12.08
CA VAL A 264 -27.05 8.21 11.00
C VAL A 264 -25.53 8.12 11.16
N ALA A 265 -24.98 8.62 12.28
CA ALA A 265 -23.54 8.65 12.50
C ALA A 265 -22.94 7.24 12.55
N LYS A 266 -21.87 7.02 11.78
CA LYS A 266 -21.10 5.78 11.72
C LYS A 266 -19.62 6.12 11.74
N ASN A 267 -18.75 5.17 12.07
CA ASN A 267 -17.31 5.39 11.98
C ASN A 267 -16.86 5.31 10.51
N HIS A 268 -16.73 6.47 9.88
CA HIS A 268 -16.12 6.67 8.58
C HIS A 268 -14.61 6.85 8.81
N GLY A 269 -13.93 5.73 9.01
CA GLY A 269 -12.47 5.70 8.89
C GLY A 269 -12.06 6.20 7.50
N THR A 270 -10.82 6.65 7.36
CA THR A 270 -10.24 6.94 6.05
C THR A 270 -10.32 5.67 5.22
N THR A 271 -11.25 5.64 4.25
CA THR A 271 -11.37 4.52 3.32
C THR A 271 -10.15 4.58 2.43
N LEU A 272 -9.26 3.61 2.57
CA LEU A 272 -8.16 3.46 1.64
C LEU A 272 -8.76 3.17 0.27
N ASP A 273 -8.33 3.92 -0.74
CA ASP A 273 -8.78 3.72 -2.12
C ASP A 273 -8.22 2.41 -2.69
N LEU A 274 -7.07 1.98 -2.18
CA LEU A 274 -6.38 0.76 -2.58
C LEU A 274 -5.72 0.11 -1.36
N TYR A 275 -5.91 -1.20 -1.21
CA TYR A 275 -5.21 -2.00 -0.21
C TYR A 275 -3.79 -2.36 -0.69
N ALA A 276 -2.78 -1.63 -0.21
CA ALA A 276 -1.36 -1.87 -0.53
C ALA A 276 -0.44 -1.73 0.70
N PRO A 277 -0.65 -2.51 1.77
CA PRO A 277 -0.02 -2.29 3.07
C PRO A 277 1.51 -2.49 3.10
N TYR A 278 2.06 -3.42 2.31
CA TYR A 278 3.53 -3.59 2.22
C TYR A 278 4.22 -2.31 1.73
N ILE A 279 3.63 -1.67 0.72
CA ILE A 279 4.11 -0.43 0.12
C ILE A 279 3.91 0.74 1.08
N ALA A 280 2.73 0.83 1.71
CA ALA A 280 2.46 1.86 2.70
C ALA A 280 3.44 1.78 3.88
N GLU A 281 3.80 0.58 4.35
CA GLU A 281 4.82 0.42 5.38
C GLU A 281 6.23 0.77 4.91
N MET A 282 6.61 0.42 3.67
CA MET A 282 7.89 0.83 3.10
C MET A 282 8.01 2.35 3.06
N ALA A 283 7.00 3.04 2.53
CA ALA A 283 6.97 4.49 2.46
C ALA A 283 6.90 5.14 3.86
N ARG A 284 6.14 4.58 4.80
CA ARG A 284 6.12 5.04 6.20
C ARG A 284 7.51 4.95 6.84
N LYS A 285 8.20 3.82 6.66
CA LYS A 285 9.56 3.63 7.18
C LYS A 285 10.51 4.64 6.58
N GLU A 286 10.47 4.85 5.27
CA GLU A 286 11.32 5.83 4.60
C GLU A 286 11.05 7.28 5.08
N MET A 287 9.78 7.63 5.31
CA MET A 287 9.44 8.93 5.89
C MET A 287 9.95 9.11 7.32
N LEU A 288 9.91 8.06 8.15
CA LEU A 288 10.52 8.08 9.48
C LEU A 288 12.04 8.24 9.40
N ASP A 289 12.69 7.54 8.47
CA ASP A 289 14.15 7.59 8.31
C ASP A 289 14.59 9.00 7.84
N ARG A 290 13.75 9.71 7.07
CA ARG A 290 14.02 11.08 6.57
C ARG A 290 13.66 12.21 7.55
N PHE A 291 12.48 12.15 8.15
CA PHE A 291 11.90 13.26 8.93
C PHE A 291 11.66 12.93 10.42
N GLY A 292 12.02 11.72 10.87
CA GLY A 292 11.80 11.29 12.24
C GLY A 292 10.30 11.18 12.58
N LEU A 293 9.96 11.37 13.86
CA LEU A 293 8.58 11.26 14.33
C LEU A 293 7.67 12.41 13.85
N ASP A 294 8.26 13.52 13.43
CA ASP A 294 7.54 14.69 12.91
C ASP A 294 6.81 14.34 11.60
N ALA A 295 7.24 13.28 10.91
CA ALA A 295 6.53 12.70 9.78
C ALA A 295 5.04 12.42 10.08
N TYR A 296 4.68 12.09 11.33
CA TYR A 296 3.29 11.80 11.73
C TYR A 296 2.46 13.00 12.12
N THR A 297 3.06 14.19 12.15
CA THR A 297 2.40 15.41 12.64
C THR A 297 2.45 16.56 11.66
N ASP A 298 3.35 16.54 10.70
CA ASP A 298 3.60 17.70 9.84
C ASP A 298 2.79 17.66 8.53
N GLY A 299 1.93 16.66 8.37
CA GLY A 299 0.98 16.59 7.25
C GLY A 299 1.61 16.31 5.90
N TYR A 300 2.71 15.55 5.87
CA TYR A 300 3.33 15.17 4.61
C TYR A 300 2.39 14.32 3.75
N GLU A 301 2.38 14.60 2.45
CA GLU A 301 1.76 13.76 1.44
C GLU A 301 2.84 13.15 0.55
N VAL A 302 2.86 11.82 0.47
CA VAL A 302 3.90 11.05 -0.22
C VAL A 302 3.29 10.43 -1.47
N TYR A 303 3.80 10.81 -2.62
CA TYR A 303 3.41 10.23 -3.92
C TYR A 303 4.44 9.20 -4.35
N LEU A 304 3.97 7.98 -4.55
CA LEU A 304 4.81 6.83 -4.91
C LEU A 304 4.82 6.58 -6.41
N THR A 305 5.78 5.79 -6.87
CA THR A 305 5.90 5.33 -8.28
C THR A 305 4.89 4.25 -8.67
N ILE A 306 4.08 3.79 -7.71
CA ILE A 306 3.18 2.63 -7.81
C ILE A 306 1.98 2.96 -8.69
N ASP A 307 1.69 2.06 -9.63
CA ASP A 307 0.46 2.09 -10.43
C ASP A 307 -0.62 1.25 -9.73
N SER A 308 -1.76 1.85 -9.40
CA SER A 308 -2.84 1.16 -8.68
C SER A 308 -3.37 -0.06 -9.41
N THR A 309 -3.45 -0.02 -10.74
CA THR A 309 -3.97 -1.12 -11.57
C THR A 309 -3.00 -2.29 -11.59
N LEU A 310 -1.70 -2.00 -11.75
CA LEU A 310 -0.66 -3.02 -11.69
C LEU A 310 -0.57 -3.63 -10.29
N GLN A 311 -0.68 -2.81 -9.24
CA GLN A 311 -0.64 -3.29 -7.86
C GLN A 311 -1.79 -4.23 -7.54
N MET A 312 -3.02 -3.92 -7.94
CA MET A 312 -4.17 -4.81 -7.78
C MET A 312 -3.97 -6.13 -8.53
N SER A 313 -3.47 -6.05 -9.76
CA SER A 313 -3.18 -7.24 -10.58
C SER A 313 -2.10 -8.12 -9.95
N ALA A 314 -1.04 -7.52 -9.41
CA ALA A 314 0.02 -8.24 -8.70
C ALA A 314 -0.51 -8.97 -7.46
N GLN A 315 -1.32 -8.30 -6.64
CA GLN A 315 -1.93 -8.91 -5.44
C GLN A 315 -2.80 -10.10 -5.83
N LYS A 316 -3.66 -9.91 -6.83
CA LYS A 316 -4.54 -10.97 -7.34
C LYS A 316 -3.75 -12.15 -7.90
N ALA A 317 -2.70 -11.91 -8.67
CA ALA A 317 -1.87 -12.95 -9.25
C ALA A 317 -1.17 -13.79 -8.17
N ILE A 318 -0.67 -13.17 -7.11
CA ILE A 318 -0.06 -13.88 -5.97
C ILE A 318 -1.09 -14.74 -5.25
N VAL A 319 -2.25 -14.17 -4.92
CA VAL A 319 -3.33 -14.89 -4.22
C VAL A 319 -3.81 -16.08 -5.05
N ASN A 320 -4.10 -15.87 -6.33
CA ASN A 320 -4.54 -16.94 -7.23
C ASN A 320 -3.48 -18.01 -7.43
N GLY A 321 -2.21 -17.61 -7.63
CA GLY A 321 -1.10 -18.53 -7.80
C GLY A 321 -0.89 -19.45 -6.59
N LEU A 322 -0.91 -18.87 -5.39
CA LEU A 322 -0.73 -19.62 -4.14
C LEU A 322 -1.94 -20.51 -3.84
N ASN A 323 -3.17 -20.04 -4.07
CA ASN A 323 -4.36 -20.88 -3.95
C ASN A 323 -4.33 -22.06 -4.92
N ASN A 324 -3.91 -21.82 -6.16
CA ASN A 324 -3.78 -22.86 -7.18
C ASN A 324 -2.68 -23.88 -6.82
N TYR A 325 -1.54 -23.42 -6.28
CA TYR A 325 -0.51 -24.30 -5.75
C TYR A 325 -1.07 -25.14 -4.60
N ASP A 326 -1.72 -24.51 -3.63
CA ASP A 326 -2.23 -25.17 -2.42
C ASP A 326 -3.27 -26.25 -2.74
N GLN A 327 -4.24 -25.93 -3.61
CA GLN A 327 -5.29 -26.85 -4.05
C GLN A 327 -4.73 -28.11 -4.73
N ARG A 328 -3.61 -27.99 -5.45
CA ARG A 328 -2.97 -29.14 -6.11
C ARG A 328 -2.24 -30.06 -5.13
N HIS A 329 -1.82 -29.56 -3.98
CA HIS A 329 -1.17 -30.34 -2.93
C HIS A 329 -2.17 -30.97 -1.95
N GLY A 330 -3.40 -30.47 -1.92
CA GLY A 330 -4.51 -31.09 -1.20
C GLY A 330 -4.86 -30.40 0.11
N TYR A 331 -6.00 -30.80 0.66
CA TYR A 331 -6.60 -30.26 1.88
C TYR A 331 -5.94 -30.84 3.11
N ARG A 332 -5.57 -29.96 4.05
CA ARG A 332 -4.89 -30.28 5.31
C ARG A 332 -5.86 -30.50 6.46
N GLY A 333 -7.16 -30.29 6.24
CA GLY A 333 -8.19 -30.37 7.27
C GLY A 333 -8.69 -28.99 7.69
N PRO A 334 -9.74 -28.95 8.53
CA PRO A 334 -10.32 -27.70 9.01
C PRO A 334 -9.34 -26.97 9.95
N GLU A 335 -9.42 -25.64 9.99
CA GLU A 335 -8.53 -24.81 10.83
C GLU A 335 -8.80 -24.99 12.32
N ALA A 336 -10.06 -25.26 12.66
CA ALA A 336 -10.52 -25.53 14.01
C ALA A 336 -11.80 -26.38 13.98
N SER A 337 -12.23 -26.85 15.15
CA SER A 337 -13.52 -27.53 15.32
C SER A 337 -14.24 -26.92 16.52
N LEU A 338 -15.42 -26.36 16.28
CA LEU A 338 -16.27 -25.73 17.27
C LEU A 338 -17.16 -26.77 17.96
N PRO A 339 -17.43 -26.60 19.27
CA PRO A 339 -18.23 -27.56 20.02
C PRO A 339 -19.68 -27.58 19.52
N THR A 340 -20.22 -28.78 19.34
CA THR A 340 -21.64 -29.04 19.05
C THR A 340 -22.36 -29.48 20.33
N LYS A 341 -23.68 -29.29 20.40
CA LYS A 341 -24.52 -29.62 21.58
C LYS A 341 -24.85 -31.12 21.70
N SER A 342 -24.55 -31.93 20.69
CA SER A 342 -24.86 -33.38 20.67
C SER A 342 -23.59 -34.23 20.69
N THR A 343 -23.53 -35.21 21.60
CA THR A 343 -22.46 -36.21 21.74
C THR A 343 -22.83 -37.59 21.19
N ALA A 344 -23.94 -37.73 20.47
CA ALA A 344 -24.42 -39.04 19.96
C ALA A 344 -23.73 -39.47 18.65
N PRO A 345 -23.51 -40.77 18.40
CA PRO A 345 -22.95 -41.26 17.14
C PRO A 345 -23.82 -40.87 15.94
N TRP A 346 -23.23 -40.17 14.98
CA TRP A 346 -23.89 -39.44 13.89
C TRP A 346 -24.61 -40.31 12.84
N SER A 347 -24.64 -41.64 12.99
CA SER A 347 -25.46 -42.53 12.16
C SER A 347 -26.96 -42.44 12.45
N GLN A 348 -27.38 -41.69 13.47
CA GLN A 348 -28.78 -41.51 13.87
C GLN A 348 -29.36 -40.11 13.61
N VAL A 349 -28.56 -39.16 13.08
CA VAL A 349 -29.02 -37.79 12.79
C VAL A 349 -29.38 -37.58 11.30
N ASN A 350 -29.12 -38.58 10.45
CA ASN A 350 -29.49 -38.57 9.03
C ASN A 350 -30.85 -39.26 8.80
N ASP A 351 -31.93 -38.74 9.40
CA ASP A 351 -33.30 -39.11 9.01
C ASP A 351 -33.91 -38.02 8.12
N PRO A 352 -33.98 -38.20 6.78
CA PRO A 352 -34.57 -37.24 5.85
C PRO A 352 -36.07 -37.00 6.10
N THR A 353 -36.73 -37.82 6.92
CA THR A 353 -38.16 -37.70 7.21
C THR A 353 -38.51 -36.67 8.28
N LEU A 354 -37.50 -36.09 8.96
CA LEU A 354 -37.66 -34.99 9.91
C LEU A 354 -37.54 -33.59 9.26
N LEU A 355 -37.38 -33.51 7.94
CA LEU A 355 -37.37 -32.26 7.19
C LEU A 355 -38.78 -31.96 6.63
N PRO A 356 -39.26 -30.70 6.69
CA PRO A 356 -40.52 -30.30 6.06
C PRO A 356 -40.54 -30.63 4.56
N GLU A 357 -41.73 -30.89 4.01
CA GLU A 357 -41.91 -31.36 2.63
C GLU A 357 -41.43 -30.38 1.55
N SER A 358 -41.12 -29.12 1.93
CA SER A 358 -40.47 -28.10 1.10
C SER A 358 -38.98 -28.34 0.83
N TYR A 359 -38.36 -29.38 1.41
CA TYR A 359 -36.93 -29.70 1.26
C TYR A 359 -36.64 -30.95 0.42
N LYS A 360 -37.66 -31.52 -0.24
CA LYS A 360 -37.45 -32.60 -1.22
C LYS A 360 -37.09 -32.00 -2.59
N PHE A 361 -35.82 -32.14 -2.98
CA PHE A 361 -35.31 -31.81 -4.33
C PHE A 361 -36.25 -32.34 -5.43
N SER A 362 -36.69 -31.48 -6.35
CA SER A 362 -37.17 -31.93 -7.66
C SER A 362 -35.94 -32.15 -8.57
N GLN A 363 -35.78 -33.37 -9.07
CA GLN A 363 -34.87 -33.61 -10.19
C GLN A 363 -35.55 -33.05 -11.44
N GLN A 364 -35.12 -31.87 -11.91
CA GLN A 364 -35.28 -31.53 -13.32
C GLN A 364 -34.22 -30.51 -13.75
N ASN A 365 -33.66 -30.79 -14.92
CA ASN A 365 -32.73 -29.98 -15.73
C ASN A 365 -31.24 -30.17 -15.44
N ALA A 366 -30.77 -31.38 -15.76
CA ALA A 366 -29.45 -31.55 -16.36
C ALA A 366 -29.61 -31.41 -17.88
N GLU A 367 -29.12 -30.30 -18.44
CA GLU A 367 -28.67 -30.06 -19.83
C GLU A 367 -28.89 -28.58 -20.16
N VAL A 368 -27.81 -27.79 -20.24
CA VAL A 368 -27.43 -26.96 -21.40
C VAL A 368 -26.01 -26.45 -21.11
N ALA A 369 -25.05 -27.01 -21.84
CA ALA A 369 -23.71 -26.46 -21.98
C ALA A 369 -23.60 -25.86 -23.40
N LEU A 370 -22.83 -24.78 -23.50
CA LEU A 370 -22.25 -24.20 -24.73
C LEU A 370 -23.19 -23.34 -25.61
N THR A 371 -23.15 -22.02 -25.40
CA THR A 371 -22.93 -21.04 -26.49
C THR A 371 -22.51 -19.69 -25.90
N ASP A 372 -21.43 -19.13 -26.44
CA ASP A 372 -20.95 -17.75 -26.22
C ASP A 372 -21.84 -16.76 -26.99
N GLU A 373 -22.70 -16.00 -26.31
CA GLU A 373 -23.28 -14.72 -26.77
C GLU A 373 -23.82 -13.92 -25.55
N PRO A 374 -23.76 -12.58 -25.57
CA PRO A 374 -24.08 -11.75 -24.39
C PRO A 374 -25.59 -11.53 -24.27
N LEU A 375 -26.18 -12.03 -23.17
CA LEU A 375 -27.59 -11.81 -22.86
C LEU A 375 -27.81 -10.42 -22.23
N ALA A 376 -28.33 -9.49 -23.02
CA ALA A 376 -29.33 -8.56 -22.52
C ALA A 376 -30.66 -9.33 -22.44
N ASN A 377 -31.38 -9.26 -21.31
CA ASN A 377 -32.85 -9.25 -21.16
C ASN A 377 -33.27 -9.53 -19.68
N ASP A 378 -34.30 -8.80 -19.25
CA ASP A 378 -34.89 -8.71 -17.89
C ASP A 378 -35.54 -9.99 -17.32
N GLU A 379 -35.46 -11.14 -18.00
CA GLU A 379 -36.07 -12.40 -17.52
C GLU A 379 -35.19 -13.17 -16.51
N THR A 380 -33.90 -12.85 -16.40
CA THR A 380 -32.97 -13.49 -15.43
C THR A 380 -33.16 -13.02 -13.98
N ALA A 381 -33.85 -11.89 -13.76
CA ALA A 381 -34.13 -11.36 -12.43
C ALA A 381 -35.19 -12.20 -11.68
N SER A 382 -36.15 -12.80 -12.40
CA SER A 382 -37.23 -13.61 -11.83
C SER A 382 -36.76 -15.00 -11.38
N GLU A 383 -35.82 -15.61 -12.11
CA GLU A 383 -35.20 -16.89 -11.73
C GLU A 383 -34.26 -16.73 -10.51
N LEU A 384 -33.56 -15.59 -10.41
CA LEU A 384 -32.75 -15.23 -9.23
C LEU A 384 -33.61 -14.91 -7.99
N GLU A 385 -34.79 -14.32 -8.15
CA GLU A 385 -35.75 -14.13 -7.04
C GLU A 385 -36.35 -15.45 -6.55
N THR A 386 -36.57 -16.41 -7.46
CA THR A 386 -37.11 -17.73 -7.10
C THR A 386 -36.09 -18.56 -6.33
N ILE A 387 -34.80 -18.50 -6.72
CA ILE A 387 -33.69 -19.12 -5.95
C ILE A 387 -33.49 -18.45 -4.59
N LYS A 388 -33.70 -17.13 -4.49
CA LYS A 388 -33.60 -16.39 -3.20
C LYS A 388 -34.75 -16.73 -2.25
N ASN A 389 -35.93 -17.08 -2.76
CA ASN A 389 -37.11 -17.35 -1.94
C ASN A 389 -37.18 -18.79 -1.38
N ASP A 390 -36.50 -19.77 -2.00
CA ASP A 390 -36.41 -21.15 -1.48
C ASP A 390 -35.38 -21.34 -0.35
N PHE A 391 -34.54 -20.34 -0.07
CA PHE A 391 -33.48 -20.41 0.95
C PHE A 391 -33.85 -19.83 2.32
N LYS A 392 -35.12 -19.50 2.58
CA LYS A 392 -35.58 -19.10 3.92
C LYS A 392 -35.65 -20.32 4.85
N LEU A 393 -34.49 -20.74 5.32
CA LEU A 393 -34.32 -21.66 6.44
C LEU A 393 -34.99 -21.01 7.66
N ASP A 394 -36.12 -21.55 8.13
CA ASP A 394 -36.74 -21.13 9.38
C ASP A 394 -35.81 -21.52 10.54
N LEU A 395 -34.99 -20.57 10.95
CA LEU A 395 -33.94 -20.71 11.96
C LEU A 395 -34.48 -20.91 13.39
N THR A 396 -35.80 -20.94 13.58
CA THR A 396 -36.38 -20.86 14.93
C THR A 396 -36.66 -22.20 15.60
N THR A 397 -36.68 -23.34 14.88
CA THR A 397 -37.19 -24.60 15.49
C THR A 397 -36.30 -25.84 15.40
N GLY A 398 -35.31 -25.93 14.49
CA GLY A 398 -34.50 -27.17 14.33
C GLY A 398 -33.00 -27.04 14.64
N ILE A 399 -32.34 -25.98 14.17
CA ILE A 399 -30.87 -25.86 14.13
C ILE A 399 -30.26 -25.44 15.49
N SER A 400 -31.03 -24.73 16.33
CA SER A 400 -30.59 -24.31 17.67
C SER A 400 -30.29 -25.47 18.64
N SER A 401 -30.77 -26.68 18.30
CA SER A 401 -30.52 -27.92 19.03
C SER A 401 -29.13 -28.52 18.77
N ILE A 402 -28.47 -28.13 17.66
CA ILE A 402 -27.23 -28.76 17.18
C ILE A 402 -25.99 -27.99 17.64
N PHE A 403 -26.06 -26.66 17.71
CA PHE A 403 -24.93 -25.83 18.16
C PHE A 403 -25.37 -24.58 18.94
N ASP A 404 -24.41 -23.93 19.58
CA ASP A 404 -24.60 -22.62 20.22
C ASP A 404 -24.13 -21.52 19.25
N ARG A 405 -25.11 -20.85 18.63
CA ARG A 405 -24.86 -19.81 17.63
C ARG A 405 -24.07 -18.63 18.18
N SER A 406 -24.38 -18.20 19.40
CA SER A 406 -23.67 -17.08 20.04
C SER A 406 -22.21 -17.43 20.28
N LEU A 407 -21.94 -18.63 20.78
CA LEU A 407 -20.59 -19.13 21.01
C LEU A 407 -19.80 -19.26 19.69
N TRP A 408 -20.42 -19.78 18.63
CA TRP A 408 -19.75 -19.93 17.34
C TRP A 408 -19.42 -18.58 16.71
N LEU A 409 -20.33 -17.60 16.79
CA LEU A 409 -20.07 -16.24 16.30
C LEU A 409 -18.96 -15.54 17.06
N GLU A 410 -18.92 -15.71 18.38
CA GLU A 410 -17.82 -15.19 19.20
C GLU A 410 -16.48 -15.76 18.73
N ARG A 411 -16.40 -17.08 18.50
CA ARG A 411 -15.19 -17.74 18.00
C ARG A 411 -14.81 -17.33 16.58
N LEU A 412 -15.78 -17.23 15.66
CA LEU A 412 -15.55 -16.78 14.29
C LEU A 412 -15.09 -15.32 14.23
N LYS A 413 -15.54 -14.47 15.17
CA LYS A 413 -15.12 -13.07 15.24
C LYS A 413 -13.63 -12.89 15.53
N ASP A 414 -13.04 -13.82 16.27
CA ASP A 414 -11.60 -13.80 16.59
C ASP A 414 -10.71 -14.29 15.44
N ILE A 415 -11.29 -14.97 14.45
CA ILE A 415 -10.52 -15.48 13.31
C ILE A 415 -10.35 -14.36 12.27
N PRO A 416 -9.10 -14.05 11.86
CA PRO A 416 -8.82 -13.02 10.86
C PRO A 416 -9.21 -13.48 9.45
N ILE A 417 -9.44 -12.51 8.57
CA ILE A 417 -9.70 -12.69 7.13
C ILE A 417 -8.39 -12.43 6.40
N PHE A 418 -8.04 -13.27 5.43
CA PHE A 418 -6.83 -13.12 4.62
C PHE A 418 -7.16 -13.28 3.15
N ALA A 419 -6.74 -12.31 2.32
CA ALA A 419 -6.95 -12.30 0.87
C ALA A 419 -8.38 -12.70 0.48
N ASP A 420 -9.35 -12.01 1.08
CA ASP A 420 -10.80 -12.22 0.93
C ASP A 420 -11.34 -13.59 1.36
N GLN A 421 -10.50 -14.47 1.94
CA GLN A 421 -10.94 -15.75 2.51
C GLN A 421 -11.53 -15.57 3.91
N GLN A 422 -12.86 -15.65 3.97
CA GLN A 422 -13.67 -15.59 5.18
C GLN A 422 -13.59 -16.91 5.97
N PRO A 423 -13.47 -16.87 7.30
CA PRO A 423 -13.69 -18.04 8.13
C PRO A 423 -15.19 -18.34 8.21
N ALA A 424 -15.54 -19.62 8.08
CA ALA A 424 -16.92 -20.07 8.18
C ALA A 424 -17.02 -21.40 8.96
N ALA A 425 -18.04 -21.53 9.80
CA ALA A 425 -18.29 -22.76 10.53
C ALA A 425 -19.31 -23.63 9.79
N VAL A 426 -18.97 -24.90 9.53
CA VAL A 426 -19.88 -25.85 8.89
C VAL A 426 -21.08 -26.10 9.80
N VAL A 427 -22.27 -25.78 9.31
CA VAL A 427 -23.55 -25.99 10.01
C VAL A 427 -24.12 -27.37 9.65
N SER A 428 -24.14 -27.69 8.36
CA SER A 428 -24.58 -28.99 7.86
C SER A 428 -23.78 -29.43 6.64
N VAL A 429 -23.68 -30.75 6.47
CA VAL A 429 -23.06 -31.40 5.32
C VAL A 429 -24.13 -32.20 4.59
N HIS A 430 -24.18 -32.04 3.26
CA HIS A 430 -25.14 -32.71 2.38
C HIS A 430 -24.40 -33.31 1.17
N ASN A 431 -25.03 -34.25 0.47
CA ASN A 431 -24.45 -34.85 -0.74
C ASN A 431 -24.12 -33.85 -1.86
N ASN A 432 -24.87 -32.74 -1.92
CA ASN A 432 -24.77 -31.71 -2.97
C ASN A 432 -24.04 -30.44 -2.51
N GLY A 433 -23.52 -30.39 -1.29
CA GLY A 433 -22.86 -29.19 -0.77
C GLY A 433 -22.86 -29.10 0.76
N ILE A 434 -22.48 -27.93 1.27
CA ILE A 434 -22.49 -27.63 2.71
C ILE A 434 -23.23 -26.33 2.98
N THR A 435 -23.77 -26.17 4.18
CA THR A 435 -24.16 -24.85 4.69
C THR A 435 -23.18 -24.40 5.76
N VAL A 436 -22.83 -23.12 5.75
CA VAL A 436 -21.84 -22.56 6.67
C VAL A 436 -22.34 -21.26 7.28
N LEU A 437 -21.96 -21.01 8.54
CA LEU A 437 -22.17 -19.77 9.27
C LEU A 437 -20.94 -18.87 9.10
N LEU A 438 -21.14 -17.69 8.54
CA LEU A 438 -20.12 -16.66 8.39
C LEU A 438 -19.98 -15.80 9.66
N LYS A 439 -18.86 -15.09 9.76
CA LYS A 439 -18.56 -14.13 10.83
C LYS A 439 -19.56 -12.97 10.94
N ASN A 440 -20.19 -12.58 9.84
CA ASN A 440 -21.19 -11.51 9.75
C ASN A 440 -22.60 -11.97 10.19
N ASP A 441 -22.73 -13.19 10.71
CA ASP A 441 -23.98 -13.80 11.15
C ASP A 441 -24.90 -14.34 10.03
N GLU A 442 -24.39 -14.36 8.80
CA GLU A 442 -25.06 -14.90 7.63
C GLU A 442 -24.84 -16.41 7.51
N ILE A 443 -25.87 -17.12 7.05
CA ILE A 443 -25.75 -18.54 6.69
C ILE A 443 -25.85 -18.64 5.18
N ILE A 444 -24.81 -19.22 4.58
CA ILE A 444 -24.70 -19.38 3.12
C ILE A 444 -24.60 -20.86 2.76
N ALA A 445 -24.98 -21.18 1.53
CA ALA A 445 -24.81 -22.51 0.95
C ALA A 445 -23.66 -22.53 -0.05
N ILE A 446 -22.88 -23.61 -0.04
CA ILE A 446 -21.78 -23.84 -0.96
C ILE A 446 -22.07 -25.14 -1.71
N ALA A 447 -22.32 -25.01 -3.01
CA ALA A 447 -22.59 -26.14 -3.88
C ALA A 447 -21.34 -27.02 -4.05
N ARG A 448 -21.53 -28.31 -4.30
CA ARG A 448 -20.44 -29.29 -4.38
C ARG A 448 -19.44 -28.96 -5.50
N GLU A 449 -19.91 -28.40 -6.59
CA GLU A 449 -19.11 -27.92 -7.73
C GLU A 449 -18.22 -26.72 -7.38
N ASN A 450 -18.55 -25.96 -6.32
CA ASN A 450 -17.83 -24.76 -5.90
C ASN A 450 -16.65 -25.11 -4.97
N GLY A 451 -15.78 -25.99 -5.44
CA GLY A 451 -14.51 -26.32 -4.79
C GLY A 451 -14.52 -27.57 -3.89
N LEU A 452 -15.67 -28.23 -3.70
CA LEU A 452 -15.78 -29.41 -2.83
C LEU A 452 -15.61 -30.75 -3.58
N ASN A 453 -15.89 -30.80 -4.89
CA ASN A 453 -15.85 -32.01 -5.71
C ASN A 453 -14.46 -32.59 -5.99
N LYS A 454 -13.40 -31.78 -5.87
CA LYS A 454 -12.01 -32.12 -6.21
C LYS A 454 -11.09 -32.14 -5.00
N VAL A 455 -11.65 -32.08 -3.79
CA VAL A 455 -10.87 -32.07 -2.55
C VAL A 455 -10.16 -33.40 -2.39
N ARG A 456 -8.85 -33.34 -2.24
CA ARG A 456 -7.94 -34.47 -2.03
C ARG A 456 -7.24 -34.29 -0.71
N ARG A 457 -7.06 -35.35 0.07
CA ARG A 457 -6.31 -35.28 1.33
C ARG A 457 -4.83 -34.99 1.06
N PHE A 458 -4.27 -34.01 1.75
CA PHE A 458 -2.82 -33.81 1.79
C PHE A 458 -2.14 -35.03 2.45
N VAL A 459 -1.09 -35.55 1.81
CA VAL A 459 -0.27 -36.65 2.37
C VAL A 459 1.18 -36.21 2.50
N SER A 460 1.76 -35.65 1.44
CA SER A 460 3.08 -35.02 1.44
C SER A 460 3.17 -33.98 0.34
N GLU A 461 4.27 -33.22 0.30
CA GLU A 461 4.60 -32.27 -0.77
C GLU A 461 4.63 -32.90 -2.17
N ASN A 462 4.79 -34.22 -2.25
CA ASN A 462 4.86 -34.97 -3.50
C ASN A 462 3.58 -35.73 -3.85
N TYR A 463 2.62 -35.81 -2.92
CA TYR A 463 1.47 -36.67 -3.07
C TYR A 463 0.23 -36.13 -2.37
N ALA A 464 -0.84 -35.97 -3.16
CA ALA A 464 -2.21 -35.81 -2.68
C ALA A 464 -2.97 -37.10 -2.95
N ALA A 465 -3.80 -37.54 -2.01
CA ALA A 465 -4.60 -38.76 -2.15
C ALA A 465 -5.66 -38.63 -3.27
N GLU A 466 -6.36 -39.72 -3.55
CA GLU A 466 -7.54 -39.68 -4.42
C GLU A 466 -8.62 -38.73 -3.86
N PRO A 467 -9.47 -38.12 -4.72
CA PRO A 467 -10.55 -37.27 -4.27
C PRO A 467 -11.50 -37.99 -3.32
N TYR A 468 -11.96 -37.30 -2.27
CA TYR A 468 -12.97 -37.83 -1.36
C TYR A 468 -14.26 -38.19 -2.09
N LYS A 469 -14.90 -39.31 -1.72
CA LYS A 469 -16.12 -39.78 -2.39
C LYS A 469 -17.36 -39.05 -1.89
N THR A 470 -17.42 -38.79 -0.59
CA THR A 470 -18.50 -38.04 0.06
C THR A 470 -17.92 -36.89 0.88
N LEU A 471 -18.75 -35.87 1.17
CA LEU A 471 -18.29 -34.70 1.92
C LEU A 471 -18.08 -35.02 3.40
N GLU A 472 -18.85 -35.97 3.93
CA GLU A 472 -18.78 -36.45 5.31
C GLU A 472 -17.47 -37.18 5.62
N GLU A 473 -16.71 -37.60 4.61
CA GLU A 473 -15.37 -38.17 4.79
C GLU A 473 -14.34 -37.14 5.29
N PHE A 474 -14.59 -35.83 5.08
CA PHE A 474 -13.62 -34.77 5.39
C PHE A 474 -14.20 -33.49 6.02
N LEU A 475 -15.52 -33.37 6.10
CA LEU A 475 -16.21 -32.27 6.78
C LEU A 475 -17.24 -32.80 7.76
N LYS A 476 -17.37 -32.13 8.90
CA LYS A 476 -18.43 -32.35 9.87
C LYS A 476 -18.95 -31.01 10.41
N PRO A 477 -20.19 -30.97 10.95
CA PRO A 477 -20.67 -29.79 11.67
C PRO A 477 -19.70 -29.35 12.77
N GLY A 478 -19.47 -28.05 12.84
CA GLY A 478 -18.51 -27.41 13.74
C GLY A 478 -17.13 -27.19 13.14
N ASP A 479 -16.78 -27.81 12.02
CA ASP A 479 -15.51 -27.55 11.36
C ASP A 479 -15.42 -26.10 10.87
N VAL A 480 -14.30 -25.46 11.15
CA VAL A 480 -14.01 -24.11 10.66
C VAL A 480 -13.20 -24.23 9.38
N VAL A 481 -13.78 -23.71 8.30
CA VAL A 481 -13.25 -23.77 6.94
C VAL A 481 -13.06 -22.37 6.38
N ARG A 482 -12.37 -22.28 5.23
CA ARG A 482 -12.23 -21.02 4.50
C ARG A 482 -13.15 -21.01 3.29
N VAL A 483 -13.77 -19.86 3.09
CA VAL A 483 -14.67 -19.61 1.97
C VAL A 483 -14.39 -18.24 1.38
N TYR A 484 -14.56 -18.09 0.08
CA TYR A 484 -14.44 -16.79 -0.58
C TYR A 484 -15.55 -16.63 -1.60
N GLU A 485 -15.92 -15.39 -1.86
CA GLU A 485 -16.93 -15.06 -2.86
C GLU A 485 -16.26 -14.69 -4.17
N LYS A 486 -16.79 -15.21 -5.28
CA LYS A 486 -16.38 -14.87 -6.63
C LYS A 486 -17.62 -14.78 -7.51
N GLN A 487 -17.88 -13.60 -8.07
CA GLN A 487 -19.00 -13.35 -8.98
C GLN A 487 -20.37 -13.74 -8.37
N GLY A 488 -20.60 -13.43 -7.09
CA GLY A 488 -21.86 -13.75 -6.39
C GLY A 488 -22.00 -15.20 -5.93
N GLN A 489 -20.97 -16.04 -6.13
CA GLN A 489 -20.96 -17.43 -5.71
C GLN A 489 -19.87 -17.68 -4.67
N TRP A 490 -20.19 -18.51 -3.67
CA TRP A 490 -19.26 -18.89 -2.62
C TRP A 490 -18.52 -20.18 -2.97
N PHE A 491 -17.21 -20.18 -2.71
CA PHE A 491 -16.30 -21.29 -2.99
C PHE A 491 -15.60 -21.75 -1.71
N PHE A 492 -15.44 -23.06 -1.58
CA PHE A 492 -14.59 -23.66 -0.55
C PHE A 492 -13.11 -23.45 -0.87
N SER A 493 -12.31 -23.13 0.15
CA SER A 493 -10.87 -22.87 0.03
C SER A 493 -10.11 -23.26 1.30
N GLN A 494 -8.82 -22.95 1.29
CA GLN A 494 -7.89 -23.09 2.40
C GLN A 494 -6.83 -21.98 2.29
N ILE A 495 -6.31 -21.51 3.42
CA ILE A 495 -5.18 -20.58 3.41
C ILE A 495 -3.91 -21.33 2.98
N PRO A 496 -3.19 -20.87 1.93
CA PRO A 496 -1.96 -21.50 1.49
C PRO A 496 -0.88 -21.52 2.59
N SER A 497 -0.19 -22.66 2.72
CA SER A 497 0.99 -22.75 3.59
C SER A 497 2.25 -22.21 2.92
N ALA A 498 2.33 -22.29 1.59
CA ALA A 498 3.40 -21.66 0.82
C ALA A 498 3.16 -20.14 0.72
N GLN A 499 4.25 -19.41 0.51
CA GLN A 499 4.27 -17.97 0.33
C GLN A 499 4.76 -17.62 -1.07
N GLY A 500 4.56 -16.37 -1.45
CA GLY A 500 4.98 -15.85 -2.74
C GLY A 500 5.33 -14.38 -2.65
N ALA A 501 6.10 -13.91 -3.64
CA ALA A 501 6.48 -12.51 -3.77
C ALA A 501 6.47 -12.12 -5.24
N LEU A 502 6.08 -10.88 -5.53
CA LEU A 502 6.16 -10.28 -6.86
C LEU A 502 6.65 -8.85 -6.76
N VAL A 503 7.62 -8.51 -7.60
CA VAL A 503 8.06 -7.13 -7.79
C VAL A 503 8.13 -6.82 -9.28
N ALA A 504 7.65 -5.64 -9.66
CA ALA A 504 7.73 -5.13 -11.02
C ALA A 504 8.37 -3.74 -11.02
N LEU A 505 9.35 -3.54 -11.90
CA LEU A 505 10.11 -2.30 -12.05
C LEU A 505 9.95 -1.76 -13.47
N ASP A 506 10.01 -0.45 -13.59
CA ASP A 506 10.35 0.20 -14.86
C ASP A 506 11.84 -0.04 -15.13
N PRO A 507 12.20 -0.73 -16.23
CA PRO A 507 13.58 -1.06 -16.49
C PRO A 507 14.42 0.17 -16.83
N ASN A 508 13.82 1.30 -17.22
CA ASN A 508 14.57 2.48 -17.66
C ASN A 508 15.08 3.32 -16.50
N ASN A 509 14.38 3.38 -15.37
CA ASN A 509 14.78 4.24 -14.23
C ASN A 509 14.69 3.55 -12.87
N GLY A 510 14.22 2.30 -12.80
CA GLY A 510 14.10 1.54 -11.56
C GLY A 510 12.83 1.85 -10.75
N ALA A 511 11.90 2.67 -11.25
CA ALA A 511 10.66 2.97 -10.54
C ALA A 511 9.89 1.68 -10.20
N ILE A 512 9.56 1.47 -8.92
CA ILE A 512 8.77 0.30 -8.50
C ILE A 512 7.33 0.53 -8.95
N ARG A 513 6.83 -0.31 -9.84
CA ARG A 513 5.47 -0.20 -10.40
C ARG A 513 4.44 -1.02 -9.62
N ALA A 514 4.85 -2.17 -9.10
CA ALA A 514 4.05 -3.01 -8.23
C ALA A 514 4.95 -3.84 -7.29
N LEU A 515 4.48 -4.11 -6.07
CA LEU A 515 5.20 -4.88 -5.06
C LEU A 515 4.23 -5.63 -4.14
N VAL A 516 4.40 -6.94 -4.03
CA VAL A 516 3.63 -7.81 -3.13
C VAL A 516 4.59 -8.72 -2.37
N GLY A 517 4.62 -8.60 -1.04
CA GLY A 517 5.58 -9.29 -0.16
C GLY A 517 5.12 -10.63 0.40
N GLY A 518 3.89 -11.07 0.13
CA GLY A 518 3.32 -12.29 0.70
C GLY A 518 1.86 -12.52 0.28
N TYR A 519 1.27 -13.61 0.76
CA TYR A 519 -0.13 -13.95 0.50
C TYR A 519 -1.10 -12.87 1.00
N ASP A 520 -0.95 -12.45 2.25
CA ASP A 520 -1.66 -11.32 2.85
C ASP A 520 -0.76 -10.64 3.89
N PHE A 521 -0.80 -9.32 3.96
CA PHE A 521 -0.01 -8.56 4.94
C PHE A 521 -0.42 -8.84 6.38
N ASN A 522 -1.72 -8.97 6.67
CA ASN A 522 -2.19 -9.26 8.03
C ASN A 522 -1.83 -10.67 8.49
N GLN A 523 -1.51 -11.58 7.54
CA GLN A 523 -0.99 -12.89 7.86
C GLN A 523 0.49 -12.79 8.28
N SER A 524 1.28 -11.99 7.55
CA SER A 524 2.69 -11.77 7.84
C SER A 524 3.12 -10.41 7.31
N HIS A 525 3.63 -9.55 8.19
CA HIS A 525 4.14 -8.23 7.82
C HIS A 525 5.52 -8.31 7.12
N PHE A 526 6.11 -9.51 7.03
CA PHE A 526 7.43 -9.74 6.45
C PHE A 526 7.39 -9.57 4.93
N ASN A 527 8.08 -8.56 4.42
CA ASN A 527 8.13 -8.23 3.01
C ASN A 527 9.17 -9.07 2.28
N ARG A 528 8.73 -10.16 1.65
CA ARG A 528 9.64 -11.09 0.97
C ARG A 528 10.32 -10.51 -0.26
N VAL A 529 9.82 -9.42 -0.83
CA VAL A 529 10.47 -8.76 -1.97
C VAL A 529 11.81 -8.14 -1.58
N THR A 530 11.89 -7.54 -0.39
CA THR A 530 13.07 -6.79 0.07
C THR A 530 13.84 -7.50 1.18
N GLN A 531 13.23 -8.46 1.88
CA GLN A 531 13.81 -9.07 3.08
C GLN A 531 14.08 -10.58 2.94
N ALA A 532 13.40 -11.30 2.03
CA ALA A 532 13.62 -12.74 1.88
C ALA A 532 14.80 -13.02 0.97
N THR A 533 15.96 -13.31 1.56
CA THR A 533 17.12 -13.83 0.83
C THR A 533 16.90 -15.30 0.50
N ARG A 534 16.78 -15.63 -0.78
CA ARG A 534 16.45 -16.97 -1.29
C ARG A 534 17.34 -17.32 -2.47
N GLN A 535 17.65 -18.61 -2.64
CA GLN A 535 18.50 -19.03 -3.76
C GLN A 535 17.74 -18.86 -5.08
N PRO A 536 18.20 -18.01 -6.02
CA PRO A 536 17.56 -17.80 -7.32
C PRO A 536 17.65 -19.04 -8.23
N GLY A 537 18.59 -19.95 -7.93
CA GLY A 537 18.81 -21.15 -8.72
C GLY A 537 19.18 -20.82 -10.16
N SER A 538 18.60 -21.57 -11.10
CA SER A 538 18.76 -21.33 -12.54
C SER A 538 18.34 -19.94 -13.06
N ASN A 539 17.68 -19.10 -12.25
CA ASN A 539 17.37 -17.71 -12.60
C ASN A 539 18.66 -16.85 -12.65
N PHE A 540 19.75 -17.29 -12.00
CA PHE A 540 21.05 -16.61 -11.99
C PHE A 540 21.88 -16.83 -13.27
N LYS A 541 21.59 -17.89 -14.05
CA LYS A 541 22.39 -18.29 -15.23
C LYS A 541 22.59 -17.18 -16.26
N PRO A 542 21.61 -16.33 -16.60
CA PRO A 542 21.81 -15.30 -17.63
C PRO A 542 22.96 -14.34 -17.32
N PHE A 543 23.24 -14.07 -16.04
CA PHE A 543 24.39 -13.24 -15.67
C PHE A 543 25.71 -13.97 -15.95
N VAL A 544 25.85 -15.24 -15.57
CA VAL A 544 27.02 -16.07 -15.89
C VAL A 544 27.25 -16.18 -17.40
N TYR A 545 26.17 -16.35 -18.17
CA TYR A 545 26.25 -16.45 -19.62
C TYR A 545 26.59 -15.10 -20.26
N THR A 546 26.15 -13.99 -19.65
CA THR A 546 26.56 -12.64 -20.08
C THR A 546 28.07 -12.45 -19.88
N ALA A 547 28.60 -12.83 -18.71
CA ALA A 547 30.04 -12.82 -18.47
C ALA A 547 30.80 -13.70 -19.47
N ALA A 548 30.24 -14.84 -19.88
CA ALA A 548 30.82 -15.68 -20.92
C ALA A 548 30.85 -15.00 -22.30
N LEU A 549 29.76 -14.36 -22.71
CA LEU A 549 29.68 -13.62 -23.98
C LEU A 549 30.65 -12.43 -24.03
N GLU A 550 30.94 -11.82 -22.89
CA GLU A 550 31.96 -10.77 -22.77
C GLU A 550 33.39 -11.34 -22.89
N ASN A 551 33.60 -12.60 -22.48
CA ASN A 551 34.89 -13.30 -22.48
C ASN A 551 35.04 -14.27 -23.68
N GLY A 552 34.50 -13.91 -24.83
CA GLY A 552 34.78 -14.60 -26.11
C GLY A 552 33.87 -15.79 -26.44
N PHE A 553 32.98 -16.22 -25.53
CA PHE A 553 31.95 -17.19 -25.91
C PHE A 553 30.95 -16.57 -26.87
N THR A 554 30.34 -17.42 -27.70
CA THR A 554 29.27 -17.05 -28.64
C THR A 554 28.02 -17.89 -28.36
N PRO A 555 26.84 -17.49 -28.85
CA PRO A 555 25.65 -18.34 -28.77
C PRO A 555 25.83 -19.73 -29.41
N ALA A 556 26.78 -19.86 -30.35
CA ALA A 556 27.14 -21.11 -31.03
C ALA A 556 28.22 -21.94 -30.32
N SER A 557 28.94 -21.38 -29.34
CA SER A 557 30.01 -22.09 -28.64
C SER A 557 29.51 -23.43 -28.09
N ILE A 558 30.25 -24.50 -28.40
CA ILE A 558 29.93 -25.85 -27.98
C ILE A 558 30.58 -26.12 -26.61
N VAL A 559 29.78 -26.59 -25.66
CA VAL A 559 30.23 -26.98 -24.33
C VAL A 559 29.66 -28.36 -24.02
N ASN A 560 30.50 -29.26 -23.50
CA ASN A 560 30.09 -30.65 -23.27
C ASN A 560 29.14 -30.79 -22.07
N ASP A 561 27.93 -31.27 -22.30
CA ASP A 561 26.93 -31.62 -21.28
C ASP A 561 27.11 -33.09 -20.82
N ALA A 562 28.25 -33.34 -20.18
CA ALA A 562 28.69 -34.64 -19.70
C ALA A 562 28.92 -34.65 -18.17
N PRO A 563 28.92 -35.83 -17.51
CA PRO A 563 29.22 -35.94 -16.09
C PRO A 563 30.53 -35.23 -15.74
N ILE A 564 30.55 -34.57 -14.58
CA ILE A 564 31.76 -33.97 -14.02
C ILE A 564 31.82 -34.28 -12.53
N VAL A 565 33.02 -34.55 -12.03
CA VAL A 565 33.27 -34.89 -10.65
C VAL A 565 34.33 -33.94 -10.15
N PHE A 566 34.06 -33.27 -9.03
CA PHE A 566 35.01 -32.36 -8.40
C PHE A 566 35.51 -32.97 -7.09
N ASP A 567 36.81 -33.19 -7.04
CA ASP A 567 37.54 -33.53 -5.81
C ASP A 567 38.16 -32.24 -5.29
N ASP A 568 37.43 -31.52 -4.46
CA ASP A 568 37.92 -30.31 -3.81
C ASP A 568 38.44 -30.67 -2.42
N THR A 569 39.70 -30.35 -2.12
CA THR A 569 40.31 -30.57 -0.81
C THR A 569 39.65 -29.76 0.32
N SER A 570 38.84 -28.76 -0.02
CA SER A 570 38.09 -27.92 0.92
C SER A 570 36.64 -28.37 1.15
N LEU A 571 36.12 -29.29 0.33
CA LEU A 571 34.80 -29.91 0.53
C LEU A 571 34.98 -31.24 1.26
N GLU A 572 34.17 -31.49 2.29
CA GLU A 572 34.21 -32.78 3.03
C GLU A 572 33.86 -33.99 2.13
N ASN A 573 33.24 -33.78 0.96
CA ASN A 573 32.80 -34.81 0.03
C ASN A 573 32.97 -34.39 -1.43
N THR A 574 33.21 -35.38 -2.31
CA THR A 574 33.22 -35.22 -3.78
C THR A 574 31.88 -34.65 -4.30
N TRP A 575 31.92 -33.54 -5.05
CA TRP A 575 30.73 -32.92 -5.64
C TRP A 575 30.44 -33.49 -7.03
N ARG A 576 29.20 -33.98 -7.23
CA ARG A 576 28.71 -34.59 -8.48
C ARG A 576 27.42 -33.91 -8.93
N PRO A 577 27.51 -32.75 -9.61
CA PRO A 577 26.32 -32.05 -10.08
C PRO A 577 25.62 -32.84 -11.19
N GLU A 578 24.31 -32.64 -11.31
CA GLU A 578 23.47 -33.27 -12.34
C GLU A 578 22.53 -32.24 -12.99
N ASN A 579 22.06 -32.56 -14.19
CA ASN A 579 20.94 -31.85 -14.81
C ASN A 579 19.64 -32.21 -14.09
N SER A 580 18.66 -31.31 -14.09
CA SER A 580 17.34 -31.57 -13.49
C SER A 580 16.59 -32.76 -14.13
N SER A 581 16.93 -33.12 -15.37
CA SER A 581 16.39 -34.29 -16.06
C SER A 581 17.08 -35.61 -15.71
N GLY A 582 18.22 -35.57 -15.01
CA GLY A 582 19.11 -36.73 -14.80
C GLY A 582 19.78 -37.25 -16.08
N LYS A 583 19.67 -36.53 -17.20
CA LYS A 583 20.21 -36.93 -18.52
C LYS A 583 21.40 -36.06 -18.94
N PHE A 584 22.29 -36.65 -19.71
CA PHE A 584 23.41 -36.01 -20.38
C PHE A 584 23.09 -35.84 -21.86
N TYR A 585 23.54 -34.74 -22.45
CA TYR A 585 23.20 -34.37 -23.83
C TYR A 585 24.45 -34.21 -24.71
N GLY A 586 25.65 -34.38 -24.16
CA GLY A 586 26.91 -34.28 -24.90
C GLY A 586 27.18 -32.84 -25.40
N PRO A 587 27.93 -32.68 -26.51
CA PRO A 587 28.22 -31.38 -27.10
C PRO A 587 26.95 -30.52 -27.28
N THR A 588 26.90 -29.38 -26.58
CA THR A 588 25.70 -28.53 -26.53
C THR A 588 26.07 -27.07 -26.79
N ARG A 589 25.40 -26.42 -27.76
CA ARG A 589 25.54 -24.98 -28.00
C ARG A 589 25.14 -24.15 -26.78
N LEU A 590 25.84 -23.05 -26.53
CA LEU A 590 25.58 -22.14 -25.41
C LEU A 590 24.13 -21.63 -25.38
N ARG A 591 23.56 -21.27 -26.54
CA ARG A 591 22.13 -20.91 -26.67
C ARG A 591 21.21 -22.03 -26.18
N THR A 592 21.48 -23.24 -26.62
CA THR A 592 20.72 -24.45 -26.26
C THR A 592 20.82 -24.78 -24.78
N ALA A 593 22.01 -24.60 -24.20
CA ALA A 593 22.23 -24.77 -22.78
C ALA A 593 21.41 -23.78 -21.94
N LEU A 594 21.34 -22.50 -22.34
CA LEU A 594 20.58 -21.50 -21.60
C LEU A 594 19.07 -21.77 -21.66
N TYR A 595 18.50 -22.01 -22.85
CA TYR A 595 17.04 -22.16 -22.95
C TYR A 595 16.51 -23.45 -22.33
N ASN A 596 17.32 -24.52 -22.34
CA ASN A 596 17.03 -25.77 -21.61
C ASN A 596 17.54 -25.76 -20.16
N SER A 597 18.20 -24.68 -19.74
CA SER A 597 18.73 -24.50 -18.39
C SER A 597 19.68 -25.62 -17.94
N ARG A 598 20.62 -26.07 -18.78
CA ARG A 598 21.57 -27.15 -18.47
C ARG A 598 22.52 -26.77 -17.34
N ASN A 599 22.64 -27.61 -16.32
CA ASN A 599 23.49 -27.34 -15.15
C ASN A 599 24.95 -27.55 -15.48
N LEU A 600 25.28 -28.69 -16.09
CA LEU A 600 26.68 -29.10 -16.33
C LEU A 600 27.40 -28.17 -17.31
N VAL A 601 26.69 -27.67 -18.33
CA VAL A 601 27.21 -26.64 -19.23
C VAL A 601 27.47 -25.33 -18.49
N SER A 602 26.55 -24.89 -17.63
CA SER A 602 26.71 -23.62 -16.89
C SER A 602 27.92 -23.67 -15.95
N ILE A 603 28.17 -24.82 -15.32
CA ILE A 603 29.34 -25.05 -14.46
C ILE A 603 30.64 -24.99 -15.27
N ARG A 604 30.68 -25.64 -16.45
CA ARG A 604 31.85 -25.61 -17.35
C ARG A 604 32.11 -24.21 -17.89
N VAL A 605 31.07 -23.48 -18.24
CA VAL A 605 31.17 -22.08 -18.66
C VAL A 605 31.79 -21.24 -17.54
N LEU A 606 31.30 -21.34 -16.30
CA LEU A 606 31.87 -20.63 -15.16
C LEU A 606 33.33 -21.02 -14.91
N ARG A 607 33.67 -22.31 -14.99
CA ARG A 607 35.04 -22.79 -14.83
C ARG A 607 35.96 -22.20 -15.90
N SER A 608 35.52 -22.20 -17.16
CA SER A 608 36.31 -21.73 -18.30
C SER A 608 36.59 -20.23 -18.24
N ILE A 609 35.63 -19.39 -17.82
CA ILE A 609 35.85 -17.94 -17.68
C ILE A 609 36.58 -17.57 -16.38
N GLY A 610 36.58 -18.46 -15.39
CA GLY A 610 37.10 -18.22 -14.04
C GLY A 610 36.08 -17.58 -13.10
N ILE A 611 36.09 -18.03 -11.85
CA ILE A 611 35.11 -17.60 -10.81
C ILE A 611 35.27 -16.12 -10.49
N ASP A 612 36.49 -15.62 -10.33
CA ASP A 612 36.74 -14.20 -10.03
C ASP A 612 36.30 -13.28 -11.18
N THR A 613 36.53 -13.70 -12.44
CA THR A 613 36.04 -12.99 -13.63
C THR A 613 34.52 -12.88 -13.61
N ALA A 614 33.83 -13.97 -13.31
CA ALA A 614 32.38 -13.98 -13.20
C ALA A 614 31.90 -13.08 -12.07
N ILE A 615 32.46 -13.19 -10.85
CA ILE A 615 32.08 -12.36 -9.70
C ILE A 615 32.28 -10.87 -9.99
N ASN A 616 33.39 -10.48 -10.61
CA ASN A 616 33.63 -9.09 -11.00
C ASN A 616 32.61 -8.61 -12.05
N ALA A 617 32.20 -9.48 -12.97
CA ALA A 617 31.13 -9.16 -13.90
C ALA A 617 29.77 -8.97 -13.20
N MET A 618 29.47 -9.78 -12.16
CA MET A 618 28.23 -9.72 -11.37
C MET A 618 28.09 -8.42 -10.56
N ASP A 619 29.19 -7.85 -10.07
CA ASP A 619 29.22 -6.59 -9.28
C ASP A 619 28.49 -5.45 -10.01
N ARG A 620 28.71 -5.36 -11.33
CA ARG A 620 28.06 -4.36 -12.19
C ARG A 620 26.54 -4.50 -12.25
N PHE A 621 25.98 -5.68 -12.03
CA PHE A 621 24.52 -5.90 -11.98
C PHE A 621 23.89 -5.55 -10.63
N GLY A 622 24.70 -5.12 -9.65
CA GLY A 622 24.23 -4.78 -8.29
C GLY A 622 24.24 -5.94 -7.30
N PHE A 623 24.97 -7.03 -7.60
CA PHE A 623 25.20 -8.12 -6.65
C PHE A 623 26.48 -7.85 -5.84
N ASP A 624 26.43 -7.96 -4.51
CA ASP A 624 27.62 -7.75 -3.69
C ASP A 624 28.63 -8.87 -3.90
N LYS A 625 29.75 -8.55 -4.56
CA LYS A 625 30.83 -9.51 -4.83
C LYS A 625 31.44 -10.14 -3.59
N ASN A 626 31.34 -9.51 -2.42
CA ASN A 626 31.88 -10.03 -1.17
C ASN A 626 31.00 -11.14 -0.58
N GLU A 627 29.72 -11.18 -0.96
CA GLU A 627 28.76 -12.17 -0.49
C GLU A 627 28.65 -13.38 -1.44
N LEU A 628 29.08 -13.23 -2.70
CA LEU A 628 29.02 -14.30 -3.69
C LEU A 628 30.01 -15.45 -3.39
N PRO A 629 29.58 -16.73 -3.50
CA PRO A 629 30.44 -17.88 -3.26
C PRO A 629 31.55 -17.96 -4.31
N ARG A 630 32.77 -18.25 -3.83
CA ARG A 630 33.97 -18.40 -4.65
C ARG A 630 34.19 -19.85 -5.10
N ASP A 631 33.11 -20.51 -5.49
CA ASP A 631 33.11 -21.89 -5.96
C ASP A 631 32.19 -22.06 -7.18
N LEU A 632 32.25 -23.23 -7.81
CA LEU A 632 31.50 -23.51 -9.04
C LEU A 632 29.98 -23.65 -8.84
N SER A 633 29.49 -23.73 -7.60
CA SER A 633 28.05 -23.72 -7.31
C SER A 633 27.41 -22.37 -7.66
N LEU A 634 28.19 -21.30 -7.76
CA LEU A 634 27.75 -19.98 -8.24
C LEU A 634 27.03 -20.08 -9.59
N ALA A 635 27.48 -20.97 -10.49
CA ALA A 635 26.85 -21.20 -11.80
C ALA A 635 25.40 -21.68 -11.70
N LEU A 636 25.01 -22.22 -10.54
CA LEU A 636 23.69 -22.72 -10.24
C LEU A 636 22.86 -21.75 -9.39
N GLY A 637 23.39 -20.57 -9.05
CA GLY A 637 22.70 -19.57 -8.23
C GLY A 637 22.55 -20.00 -6.77
N SER A 638 23.63 -20.49 -6.16
CA SER A 638 23.68 -20.96 -4.76
C SER A 638 23.69 -19.84 -3.71
N HIS A 639 24.01 -18.60 -4.11
CA HIS A 639 23.93 -17.42 -3.24
C HIS A 639 22.48 -16.96 -3.06
N ALA A 640 22.11 -16.56 -1.85
CA ALA A 640 20.75 -16.13 -1.55
C ALA A 640 20.55 -14.65 -1.89
N LEU A 641 19.55 -14.34 -2.72
CA LEU A 641 19.22 -12.98 -3.16
C LEU A 641 17.75 -12.67 -2.89
N THR A 642 17.42 -11.40 -2.77
CA THR A 642 16.04 -10.93 -2.69
C THR A 642 15.42 -10.78 -4.08
N PRO A 643 14.08 -10.92 -4.23
CA PRO A 643 13.40 -10.70 -5.50
C PRO A 643 13.69 -9.35 -6.15
N ILE A 644 13.85 -8.27 -5.36
CA ILE A 644 14.17 -6.94 -5.91
C ILE A 644 15.58 -6.86 -6.49
N GLN A 645 16.58 -7.52 -5.87
CA GLN A 645 17.93 -7.61 -6.42
C GLN A 645 17.94 -8.36 -7.76
N VAL A 646 17.23 -9.49 -7.84
CA VAL A 646 17.09 -10.24 -9.09
C VAL A 646 16.41 -9.39 -10.16
N ALA A 647 15.28 -8.73 -9.84
CA ALA A 647 14.59 -7.85 -10.79
C ALA A 647 15.47 -6.69 -11.29
N THR A 648 16.30 -6.12 -10.41
CA THR A 648 17.24 -5.04 -10.76
C THR A 648 18.29 -5.51 -11.75
N GLY A 649 18.88 -6.69 -11.55
CA GLY A 649 19.79 -7.29 -12.52
C GLY A 649 19.11 -7.52 -13.88
N TYR A 650 17.88 -8.02 -13.88
CA TYR A 650 17.11 -8.23 -15.13
C TYR A 650 16.71 -6.93 -15.84
N ALA A 651 16.55 -5.82 -15.11
CA ALA A 651 16.30 -4.50 -15.70
C ALA A 651 17.41 -4.13 -16.69
N SER A 652 18.67 -4.49 -16.38
CA SER A 652 19.82 -4.25 -17.27
C SER A 652 19.70 -5.01 -18.60
N PHE A 653 19.04 -6.17 -18.64
CA PHE A 653 18.75 -6.84 -19.90
C PHE A 653 17.65 -6.13 -20.69
N ALA A 654 16.63 -5.63 -20.00
CA ALA A 654 15.45 -5.01 -20.59
C ALA A 654 15.70 -3.61 -21.19
N ASN A 655 16.61 -2.83 -20.60
CA ASN A 655 16.84 -1.42 -20.95
C ASN A 655 18.04 -1.18 -21.89
N GLY A 656 18.60 -2.24 -22.47
CA GLY A 656 19.76 -2.13 -23.37
C GLY A 656 21.11 -2.06 -22.67
N GLY A 657 21.21 -2.46 -21.40
CA GLY A 657 22.48 -2.70 -20.72
C GLY A 657 22.89 -1.68 -19.66
N PHE A 658 21.92 -0.98 -19.06
CA PHE A 658 22.16 0.03 -18.03
C PHE A 658 21.73 -0.46 -16.65
N LYS A 659 22.51 -0.10 -15.63
CA LYS A 659 22.18 -0.38 -14.24
C LYS A 659 21.29 0.73 -13.68
N VAL A 660 20.09 0.36 -13.25
CA VAL A 660 19.14 1.26 -12.57
C VAL A 660 19.05 0.91 -11.09
N SER A 661 18.63 1.87 -10.28
CA SER A 661 18.44 1.69 -8.83
C SER A 661 16.95 1.75 -8.49
N PRO A 662 16.37 0.72 -7.83
CA PRO A 662 14.96 0.77 -7.47
C PRO A 662 14.63 1.90 -6.50
N PHE A 663 13.53 2.60 -6.75
CA PHE A 663 13.02 3.65 -5.86
C PHE A 663 11.49 3.60 -5.77
N LEU A 664 10.95 4.04 -4.64
CA LEU A 664 9.52 3.97 -4.33
C LEU A 664 8.84 5.34 -4.29
N ILE A 665 9.47 6.33 -3.64
CA ILE A 665 8.91 7.68 -3.50
C ILE A 665 9.26 8.49 -4.75
N GLU A 666 8.25 8.99 -5.45
CA GLU A 666 8.40 9.89 -6.61
C GLU A 666 8.49 11.34 -6.12
N ARG A 667 7.63 11.74 -5.17
CA ARG A 667 7.58 13.11 -4.62
C ARG A 667 7.01 13.15 -3.20
N ILE A 668 7.44 14.11 -2.39
CA ILE A 668 6.87 14.41 -1.06
C ILE A 668 6.50 15.89 -1.01
N THR A 669 5.30 16.19 -0.53
CA THR A 669 4.84 17.56 -0.24
C THR A 669 4.56 17.74 1.24
N ASN A 670 4.72 18.97 1.75
CA ASN A 670 4.32 19.33 3.12
C ASN A 670 2.81 19.69 3.19
N ALA A 671 2.34 20.12 4.37
CA ALA A 671 0.95 20.52 4.59
C ALA A 671 0.53 21.74 3.74
N GLU A 672 1.47 22.60 3.37
CA GLU A 672 1.29 23.77 2.49
C GLU A 672 1.32 23.39 0.99
N SER A 673 1.41 22.10 0.66
CA SER A 673 1.54 21.56 -0.71
C SER A 673 2.85 21.94 -1.44
N GLU A 674 3.86 22.38 -0.71
CA GLU A 674 5.20 22.65 -1.25
C GLU A 674 6.00 21.35 -1.39
N ILE A 675 6.75 21.21 -2.48
CA ILE A 675 7.57 20.02 -2.75
C ILE A 675 8.81 20.06 -1.84
N THR A 676 8.93 19.06 -0.95
CA THR A 676 10.07 18.90 -0.04
C THR A 676 11.09 17.88 -0.54
N PHE A 677 10.66 16.99 -1.43
CA PHE A 677 11.50 16.01 -2.09
C PHE A 677 10.89 15.63 -3.44
N GLU A 678 11.75 15.47 -4.44
CA GLU A 678 11.42 14.91 -5.74
C GLU A 678 12.54 13.96 -6.17
N ALA A 679 12.16 12.80 -6.69
CA ALA A 679 13.12 11.79 -7.10
C ALA A 679 13.78 12.14 -8.44
N LEU A 680 15.12 12.10 -8.48
CA LEU A 680 15.92 12.26 -9.68
C LEU A 680 16.65 10.93 -10.00
N PRO A 681 15.94 9.91 -10.51
CA PRO A 681 16.52 8.59 -10.70
C PRO A 681 17.48 8.51 -11.88
N GLU A 682 18.52 7.71 -11.73
CA GLU A 682 19.42 7.34 -12.82
C GLU A 682 18.64 6.62 -13.92
N THR A 683 18.66 7.18 -15.12
CA THR A 683 17.81 6.75 -16.24
C THR A 683 18.64 6.22 -17.40
N ALA A 684 18.23 5.07 -17.95
CA ALA A 684 18.77 4.45 -19.15
C ALA A 684 18.49 5.34 -20.37
N CYS A 685 19.55 5.83 -21.01
CA CYS A 685 19.43 6.73 -22.15
C CYS A 685 20.39 6.30 -23.27
N ASN A 686 19.81 5.95 -24.43
CA ASN A 686 20.51 5.70 -25.69
C ASN A 686 20.66 7.00 -26.51
N GLU A 687 21.37 6.95 -27.63
CA GLU A 687 21.63 8.14 -28.47
C GLU A 687 20.36 8.82 -28.99
N LYS A 688 19.27 8.07 -29.22
CA LYS A 688 17.94 8.62 -29.58
C LYS A 688 17.33 9.44 -28.44
N CYS A 689 17.39 8.92 -27.21
CA CYS A 689 16.95 9.63 -26.01
C CYS A 689 17.71 10.96 -25.79
N GLN A 690 18.98 11.05 -26.21
CA GLN A 690 19.74 12.30 -26.15
C GLN A 690 19.25 13.35 -27.17
N GLN A 691 18.79 12.92 -28.34
CA GLN A 691 18.23 13.83 -29.34
C GLN A 691 16.85 14.35 -28.92
N ASP A 692 15.99 13.46 -28.42
CA ASP A 692 14.65 13.82 -27.95
C ASP A 692 14.69 14.71 -26.70
N SER A 693 15.58 14.40 -25.74
CA SER A 693 15.77 15.25 -24.53
C SER A 693 16.32 16.63 -24.88
N ARG A 694 17.30 16.72 -25.80
CA ARG A 694 17.81 18.00 -26.28
C ARG A 694 16.72 18.83 -26.95
N LEU A 695 15.86 18.19 -27.75
CA LEU A 695 14.73 18.86 -28.40
C LEU A 695 13.70 19.35 -27.37
N GLN A 696 13.38 18.53 -26.37
CA GLN A 696 12.48 18.91 -25.26
C GLN A 696 13.04 20.05 -24.42
N THR A 697 14.34 20.04 -24.11
CA THR A 697 15.00 21.15 -23.38
C THR A 697 14.96 22.44 -24.18
N LEU A 698 15.21 22.38 -25.50
CA LEU A 698 15.10 23.55 -26.37
C LEU A 698 13.67 24.09 -26.39
N THR A 699 12.66 23.22 -26.43
CA THR A 699 11.25 23.63 -26.37
C THR A 699 10.88 24.23 -25.00
N SER A 700 11.28 23.60 -23.89
CA SER A 700 10.94 24.10 -22.55
C SER A 700 11.63 25.41 -22.21
N LEU A 701 12.87 25.61 -22.69
CA LEU A 701 13.57 26.90 -22.56
C LEU A 701 12.87 27.98 -23.37
N ALA A 702 12.43 27.67 -24.60
CA ALA A 702 11.67 28.61 -25.42
C ALA A 702 10.29 28.94 -24.81
N GLU A 703 9.61 27.97 -24.21
CA GLU A 703 8.34 28.19 -23.51
C GLU A 703 8.53 29.04 -22.24
N ALA A 704 9.58 28.80 -21.47
CA ALA A 704 9.91 29.58 -20.27
C ALA A 704 10.32 31.02 -20.60
N GLU A 705 11.09 31.24 -21.68
CA GLU A 705 11.40 32.58 -22.20
C GLU A 705 10.14 33.31 -22.65
N LEU A 706 9.26 32.63 -23.40
CA LEU A 706 7.99 33.21 -23.86
C LEU A 706 7.08 33.56 -22.68
N GLU A 707 7.01 32.70 -21.65
CA GLU A 707 6.20 32.95 -20.46
C GLU A 707 6.77 34.09 -19.61
N ALA A 708 8.10 34.21 -19.53
CA ALA A 708 8.77 35.33 -18.88
C ALA A 708 8.54 36.66 -19.64
N GLU A 709 8.60 36.66 -20.97
CA GLU A 709 8.26 37.82 -21.80
C GLU A 709 6.79 38.21 -21.66
N LEU A 710 5.87 37.25 -21.65
CA LEU A 710 4.43 37.49 -21.45
C LEU A 710 4.14 38.09 -20.07
N LYS A 711 4.76 37.57 -19.02
CA LYS A 711 4.65 38.11 -17.65
C LYS A 711 5.27 39.51 -17.53
N ALA A 712 6.37 39.78 -18.25
CA ALA A 712 6.96 41.11 -18.31
C ALA A 712 6.04 42.11 -19.03
N LEU A 713 5.38 41.69 -20.12
CA LEU A 713 4.42 42.50 -20.89
C LEU A 713 3.12 42.76 -20.13
N GLU A 714 2.63 41.81 -19.31
CA GLU A 714 1.45 42.00 -18.45
C GLU A 714 1.71 42.97 -17.29
N SER A 715 2.97 43.24 -16.95
CA SER A 715 3.37 44.18 -15.89
C SER A 715 3.58 45.62 -16.37
N SER A 716 3.56 45.87 -17.69
CA SER A 716 3.72 47.20 -18.28
C SER A 716 2.38 47.77 -18.76
N ASP A 717 1.72 48.56 -17.92
CA ASP A 717 0.59 49.42 -18.29
C ASP A 717 1.08 50.63 -19.14
N ASP A 718 1.40 50.43 -20.43
CA ASP A 718 1.32 51.47 -21.50
C ASP A 718 1.81 50.97 -22.86
N ILE A 719 1.01 50.22 -23.64
CA ILE A 719 1.24 50.09 -25.09
C ILE A 719 -0.10 50.04 -25.84
N SER A 720 -0.29 50.95 -26.82
CA SER A 720 -1.46 50.93 -27.71
C SER A 720 -1.36 49.79 -28.74
N PRO A 721 -2.49 49.19 -29.18
CA PRO A 721 -2.51 48.06 -30.12
C PRO A 721 -1.84 48.31 -31.48
N GLU A 722 -1.49 49.55 -31.80
CA GLU A 722 -0.88 49.95 -33.08
C GLU A 722 0.64 49.70 -33.14
N ALA A 723 1.32 49.49 -32.00
CA ALA A 723 2.76 49.18 -31.98
C ALA A 723 3.07 47.69 -32.25
N LEU A 724 2.17 46.79 -31.88
CA LEU A 724 2.33 45.32 -32.03
C LEU A 724 2.31 44.87 -33.50
N LEU A 725 1.59 45.57 -34.38
CA LEU A 725 1.46 45.22 -35.80
C LEU A 725 2.68 45.62 -36.66
N ASN A 726 3.52 46.54 -36.19
CA ASN A 726 4.70 46.98 -36.95
C ASN A 726 5.94 46.09 -36.72
N ASN A 727 6.02 45.37 -35.60
CA ASN A 727 7.17 44.50 -35.29
C ASN A 727 7.05 43.08 -35.85
N LEU A 728 5.85 42.63 -36.24
CA LEU A 728 5.63 41.32 -36.87
C LEU A 728 6.05 41.27 -38.35
N ASN A 729 6.31 42.43 -38.99
CA ASN A 729 6.64 42.53 -40.42
C ASN A 729 8.14 42.78 -40.71
N ALA A 730 9.02 42.65 -39.71
CA ALA A 730 10.45 42.88 -39.87
C ALA A 730 11.28 41.65 -39.44
N SER A 731 11.06 40.51 -40.09
CA SER A 731 11.98 39.37 -40.01
C SER A 731 12.02 38.59 -41.33
N ASP A 732 12.26 39.31 -42.43
CA ASP A 732 12.79 38.74 -43.66
C ASP A 732 14.11 39.46 -43.97
N THR A 733 15.23 38.93 -43.49
CA THR A 733 16.51 38.85 -44.22
C THR A 733 17.59 38.19 -43.34
N ALA A 734 18.18 37.12 -43.88
CA ALA A 734 19.31 36.39 -43.31
C ALA A 734 20.64 37.11 -43.56
N SER A 735 21.65 36.74 -42.75
CA SER A 735 23.06 36.46 -43.12
C SER A 735 24.13 37.23 -42.31
N GLU A 736 25.06 36.44 -41.76
CA GLU A 736 26.50 36.67 -41.59
C GLU A 736 27.00 37.98 -40.95
N ASN A 737 27.64 37.88 -39.77
CA ASN A 737 29.12 38.00 -39.67
C ASN A 737 29.67 37.85 -38.25
N GLN A 738 30.91 37.37 -38.23
CA GLN A 738 31.84 37.21 -37.11
C GLN A 738 32.33 38.52 -36.49
N ASN A 739 32.76 38.39 -35.22
CA ASN A 739 33.73 39.20 -34.47
C ASN A 739 33.36 40.66 -34.18
N ASP A 740 33.21 41.01 -32.89
CA ASP A 740 34.29 41.68 -32.15
C ASP A 740 33.94 41.77 -30.66
N ILE A 741 34.95 41.53 -29.84
CA ILE A 741 34.97 41.76 -28.39
C ILE A 741 35.27 43.25 -28.22
N ASP A 742 34.44 43.97 -27.46
CA ASP A 742 34.92 45.15 -26.76
C ASP A 742 34.22 45.28 -25.39
N GLU A 743 35.06 45.31 -24.36
CA GLU A 743 34.72 45.65 -23.00
C GLU A 743 34.33 47.13 -22.90
N ASN A 744 33.35 47.38 -22.01
CA ASN A 744 33.35 48.44 -20.99
C ASN A 744 32.15 49.39 -21.05
N THR A 745 31.23 49.25 -20.07
CA THR A 745 30.51 50.30 -19.28
C THR A 745 29.29 49.65 -18.60
N THR A 746 29.40 49.21 -17.34
CA THR A 746 29.05 49.91 -16.08
C THR A 746 27.56 49.94 -15.74
N ASP A 747 27.25 49.24 -14.64
CA ASP A 747 26.21 49.50 -13.63
C ASP A 747 24.80 49.85 -14.11
N THR A 748 23.95 48.82 -14.17
CA THR A 748 22.63 48.88 -13.54
C THR A 748 22.36 47.55 -12.83
N ASP A 749 22.28 47.66 -11.51
CA ASP A 749 21.91 46.61 -10.56
C ASP A 749 20.42 46.30 -10.72
N GLU A 750 20.08 45.39 -11.64
CA GLU A 750 18.79 44.70 -11.66
C GLU A 750 19.03 43.24 -11.29
N SER A 751 18.81 42.94 -10.02
CA SER A 751 18.66 41.58 -9.51
C SER A 751 17.42 40.94 -10.15
N ILE A 752 17.58 40.39 -11.35
CA ILE A 752 16.66 39.38 -11.88
C ILE A 752 16.79 38.20 -10.94
N ALA A 753 15.72 37.92 -10.20
CA ALA A 753 15.58 36.70 -9.44
C ALA A 753 15.71 35.54 -10.43
N ILE A 754 16.89 34.93 -10.48
CA ILE A 754 17.11 33.65 -11.14
C ILE A 754 16.23 32.67 -10.38
N VAL A 755 15.05 32.39 -10.92
CA VAL A 755 14.32 31.17 -10.60
C VAL A 755 15.30 30.06 -10.97
N GLU A 756 15.85 29.37 -9.96
CA GLU A 756 16.70 28.21 -10.17
C GLU A 756 15.87 27.16 -10.93
N ALA A 757 16.01 27.16 -12.25
CA ALA A 757 15.48 26.09 -13.09
C ALA A 757 16.16 24.80 -12.64
N GLN A 758 15.38 23.92 -12.00
CA GLN A 758 15.79 22.57 -11.63
C GLN A 758 16.43 21.89 -12.86
N PRO A 759 17.51 21.11 -12.69
CA PRO A 759 18.22 20.54 -13.83
C PRO A 759 17.28 19.66 -14.65
N THR A 760 16.97 20.08 -15.89
CA THR A 760 16.11 19.39 -16.86
C THR A 760 16.72 18.09 -17.41
N PHE A 761 17.77 17.57 -16.78
CA PHE A 761 18.47 16.36 -17.19
C PHE A 761 18.47 15.35 -16.04
N LEU A 762 17.69 14.28 -16.20
CA LEU A 762 17.77 13.12 -15.31
C LEU A 762 19.20 12.55 -15.36
N PRO A 763 19.77 12.15 -14.21
CA PRO A 763 21.11 11.57 -14.18
C PRO A 763 21.15 10.30 -15.04
N ARG A 764 22.27 10.08 -15.73
CA ARG A 764 22.41 8.93 -16.64
C ARG A 764 22.81 7.69 -15.85
N ALA A 765 22.08 6.60 -16.06
CA ALA A 765 22.45 5.29 -15.55
C ALA A 765 23.78 4.79 -16.14
N GLU A 766 24.58 4.09 -15.32
CA GLU A 766 25.82 3.46 -15.75
C GLU A 766 25.54 2.34 -16.76
N ARG A 767 26.28 2.32 -17.88
CA ARG A 767 26.21 1.20 -18.84
C ARG A 767 27.09 0.05 -18.35
N VAL A 768 26.47 -1.08 -18.06
CA VAL A 768 27.13 -2.26 -17.46
C VAL A 768 27.36 -3.41 -18.44
N MET A 769 26.74 -3.35 -19.63
CA MET A 769 27.02 -4.26 -20.74
C MET A 769 26.95 -3.52 -22.09
N SER A 770 27.67 -4.04 -23.09
CA SER A 770 27.60 -3.48 -24.45
C SER A 770 26.24 -3.77 -25.11
N PRO A 771 25.77 -2.92 -26.03
CA PRO A 771 24.56 -3.19 -26.81
C PRO A 771 24.58 -4.55 -27.52
N GLN A 772 25.74 -4.96 -28.04
CA GLN A 772 25.92 -6.23 -28.75
C GLN A 772 25.71 -7.43 -27.82
N VAL A 773 26.35 -7.43 -26.64
CA VAL A 773 26.17 -8.50 -25.65
C VAL A 773 24.72 -8.52 -25.14
N ASN A 774 24.14 -7.34 -24.86
CA ASN A 774 22.73 -7.20 -24.49
C ASN A 774 21.80 -7.84 -25.54
N TYR A 775 22.05 -7.58 -26.82
CA TYR A 775 21.27 -8.13 -27.92
C TYR A 775 21.37 -9.66 -28.00
N LEU A 776 22.58 -10.21 -27.87
CA LEU A 776 22.81 -11.66 -27.89
C LEU A 776 22.14 -12.37 -26.71
N ILE A 777 22.32 -11.88 -25.47
CA ILE A 777 21.70 -12.52 -24.30
C ILE A 777 20.17 -12.41 -24.36
N ASN A 778 19.63 -11.27 -24.81
CA ASN A 778 18.19 -11.12 -25.01
C ASN A 778 17.65 -12.10 -26.05
N SER A 779 18.36 -12.29 -27.16
CA SER A 779 17.99 -13.29 -28.17
C SER A 779 17.91 -14.69 -27.56
N MET A 780 18.86 -15.08 -26.71
CA MET A 780 18.86 -16.38 -26.05
C MET A 780 17.76 -16.48 -24.97
N LEU A 781 17.47 -15.40 -24.24
CA LEU A 781 16.38 -15.34 -23.25
C LEU A 781 14.99 -15.39 -23.90
N ARG A 782 14.82 -14.79 -25.09
CA ARG A 782 13.59 -14.95 -25.90
C ARG A 782 13.36 -16.41 -26.27
N ASP A 783 14.42 -17.19 -26.51
CA ASP A 783 14.30 -18.62 -26.78
C ASP A 783 13.89 -19.45 -25.58
N VAL A 784 14.19 -19.02 -24.36
CA VAL A 784 13.65 -19.64 -23.14
C VAL A 784 12.12 -19.64 -23.18
N ILE A 785 11.51 -18.56 -23.67
CA ILE A 785 10.05 -18.44 -23.84
C ILE A 785 9.59 -19.13 -25.12
N LYS A 786 10.28 -19.00 -26.26
CA LYS A 786 9.79 -19.58 -27.53
C LYS A 786 9.84 -21.11 -27.54
N ARG A 787 10.88 -21.70 -26.96
CA ARG A 787 11.20 -23.13 -27.08
C ARG A 787 11.66 -23.80 -25.80
N GLY A 788 12.03 -23.03 -24.77
CA GLY A 788 12.62 -23.55 -23.55
C GLY A 788 11.69 -23.68 -22.35
N THR A 789 12.28 -23.55 -21.16
CA THR A 789 11.60 -23.73 -19.87
C THR A 789 10.51 -22.70 -19.56
N GLY A 790 10.51 -21.53 -20.21
CA GLY A 790 9.54 -20.45 -20.03
C GLY A 790 8.33 -20.50 -20.97
N ARG A 791 8.15 -21.60 -21.72
CA ARG A 791 7.23 -21.68 -22.86
C ARG A 791 5.77 -21.33 -22.58
N LYS A 792 5.29 -21.50 -21.35
CA LYS A 792 3.92 -21.11 -20.98
C LYS A 792 3.65 -19.61 -21.17
N ALA A 793 4.67 -18.75 -21.13
CA ALA A 793 4.52 -17.32 -21.38
C ALA A 793 4.02 -16.99 -22.81
N LEU A 794 4.12 -17.93 -23.77
CA LEU A 794 3.52 -17.78 -25.10
C LEU A 794 1.99 -17.60 -25.06
N SER A 795 1.32 -17.94 -23.94
CA SER A 795 -0.11 -17.66 -23.76
C SER A 795 -0.45 -16.17 -23.84
N LEU A 796 0.53 -15.28 -23.59
CA LEU A 796 0.39 -13.83 -23.75
C LEU A 796 0.35 -13.38 -25.22
N LYS A 797 0.67 -14.28 -26.17
CA LYS A 797 0.65 -14.04 -27.62
C LYS A 797 1.49 -12.84 -28.06
N ARG A 798 2.64 -12.63 -27.41
CA ARG A 798 3.58 -11.55 -27.72
C ARG A 798 4.93 -12.09 -28.18
N SER A 799 5.62 -11.34 -29.03
CA SER A 799 6.93 -11.72 -29.59
C SER A 799 8.11 -11.02 -28.91
N ASP A 800 7.84 -9.97 -28.13
CA ASP A 800 8.83 -9.09 -27.48
C ASP A 800 9.32 -9.57 -26.10
N LEU A 801 8.76 -10.67 -25.58
CA LEU A 801 9.02 -11.16 -24.23
C LEU A 801 10.33 -11.96 -24.13
N ALA A 802 11.07 -11.71 -23.05
CA ALA A 802 12.24 -12.48 -22.64
C ALA A 802 12.13 -12.86 -21.16
N GLY A 803 12.76 -13.95 -20.74
CA GLY A 803 12.77 -14.32 -19.33
C GLY A 803 13.44 -15.65 -19.03
N LYS A 804 13.50 -16.00 -17.75
CA LYS A 804 14.17 -17.21 -17.25
C LYS A 804 13.44 -17.79 -16.05
N THR A 805 13.32 -19.12 -16.06
CA THR A 805 12.89 -19.91 -14.89
C THR A 805 14.04 -20.13 -13.91
N GLY A 806 13.74 -20.11 -12.62
CA GLY A 806 14.65 -20.54 -11.55
C GLY A 806 14.06 -21.64 -10.70
N THR A 807 14.91 -22.58 -10.32
CA THR A 807 14.57 -23.66 -9.39
C THR A 807 15.84 -24.10 -8.68
N THR A 808 15.75 -24.32 -7.37
CA THR A 808 16.80 -24.89 -6.53
C THR A 808 16.83 -26.43 -6.61
N ASN A 809 17.91 -27.06 -6.13
CA ASN A 809 18.01 -28.51 -6.05
C ASN A 809 17.11 -29.04 -4.92
N GLY A 810 16.23 -30.01 -5.23
CA GLY A 810 15.14 -30.37 -4.32
C GLY A 810 14.25 -29.15 -4.14
N PRO A 811 13.31 -28.87 -5.05
CA PRO A 811 12.78 -27.53 -5.29
C PRO A 811 12.18 -26.92 -4.01
N THR A 812 12.94 -26.07 -3.34
CA THR A 812 12.52 -25.25 -2.19
C THR A 812 12.01 -23.89 -2.64
N ASP A 813 12.54 -23.42 -3.78
CA ASP A 813 12.30 -22.11 -4.34
C ASP A 813 11.99 -22.24 -5.83
N ALA A 814 10.88 -21.66 -6.25
CA ALA A 814 10.49 -21.53 -7.63
C ALA A 814 10.49 -20.05 -8.01
N TRP A 815 11.18 -19.72 -9.11
CA TRP A 815 11.31 -18.35 -9.59
C TRP A 815 10.94 -18.21 -11.05
N PHE A 816 10.46 -17.03 -11.42
CA PHE A 816 10.45 -16.58 -12.80
C PHE A 816 10.77 -15.09 -12.88
N SER A 817 11.73 -14.73 -13.71
CA SER A 817 12.07 -13.33 -14.01
C SER A 817 11.93 -13.11 -15.50
N GLY A 818 11.11 -12.15 -15.88
CA GLY A 818 10.81 -11.86 -17.28
C GLY A 818 10.45 -10.41 -17.50
N TYR A 819 10.55 -9.97 -18.75
CA TYR A 819 10.45 -8.56 -19.10
C TYR A 819 10.08 -8.35 -20.57
N ASN A 820 9.69 -7.12 -20.87
CA ASN A 820 9.89 -6.47 -22.17
C ASN A 820 10.64 -5.13 -21.95
N SER A 821 10.71 -4.24 -22.95
CA SER A 821 11.41 -2.95 -22.81
C SER A 821 10.74 -1.94 -21.87
N LYS A 822 9.51 -2.21 -21.40
CA LYS A 822 8.70 -1.29 -20.59
C LYS A 822 8.52 -1.74 -19.15
N ILE A 823 8.61 -3.05 -18.88
CA ILE A 823 8.44 -3.58 -17.53
C ILE A 823 9.28 -4.84 -17.35
N VAL A 824 9.95 -4.94 -16.20
CA VAL A 824 10.58 -6.17 -15.70
C VAL A 824 9.84 -6.62 -14.46
N ALA A 825 9.50 -7.90 -14.37
CA ALA A 825 8.87 -8.47 -13.20
C ALA A 825 9.53 -9.78 -12.77
N THR A 826 9.70 -9.96 -11.47
CA THR A 826 10.21 -11.19 -10.85
C THR A 826 9.19 -11.73 -9.87
N THR A 827 8.90 -13.02 -9.99
CA THR A 827 8.05 -13.77 -9.08
C THR A 827 8.84 -14.87 -8.38
N TRP A 828 8.52 -15.07 -7.10
CA TRP A 828 9.04 -16.14 -6.25
C TRP A 828 7.89 -16.87 -5.57
N VAL A 829 8.02 -18.19 -5.42
CA VAL A 829 7.16 -19.05 -4.61
C VAL A 829 8.05 -19.99 -3.78
N GLY A 830 7.73 -20.13 -2.50
CA GLY A 830 8.51 -20.92 -1.56
C GLY A 830 7.86 -20.98 -0.18
N PHE A 831 8.37 -21.81 0.71
CA PHE A 831 8.00 -21.79 2.12
C PHE A 831 8.92 -20.86 2.92
N ASP A 832 8.40 -20.25 3.98
CA ASP A 832 9.22 -19.42 4.86
C ASP A 832 10.32 -20.24 5.53
N GLN A 833 9.98 -21.42 6.05
CA GLN A 833 10.97 -22.42 6.42
C GLN A 833 11.46 -23.12 5.14
N ASN A 834 12.75 -23.42 5.08
CA ASN A 834 13.35 -24.06 3.91
C ASN A 834 12.82 -25.50 3.72
N GLN A 835 11.71 -25.65 3.00
CA GLN A 835 10.98 -26.90 2.79
C GLN A 835 10.75 -27.11 1.29
N LEU A 836 10.63 -28.38 0.90
CA LEU A 836 10.35 -28.76 -0.48
C LEU A 836 8.94 -28.32 -0.90
N LEU A 837 8.85 -27.67 -2.06
CA LEU A 837 7.60 -27.36 -2.77
C LEU A 837 6.95 -28.60 -3.39
N GLY A 838 7.70 -29.69 -3.56
CA GLY A 838 7.30 -30.87 -4.31
C GLY A 838 8.10 -31.02 -5.60
N LEU A 839 8.46 -32.25 -5.95
CA LEU A 839 9.37 -32.60 -7.06
C LEU A 839 8.89 -32.15 -8.45
N ARG A 840 7.63 -31.72 -8.57
CA ARG A 840 7.04 -31.20 -9.81
C ARG A 840 6.86 -29.69 -9.81
N GLU A 841 7.25 -29.02 -8.72
CA GLU A 841 7.04 -27.59 -8.53
C GLU A 841 8.31 -26.79 -8.87
N PHE A 842 8.47 -26.53 -10.17
CA PHE A 842 9.56 -25.76 -10.74
C PHE A 842 9.16 -24.29 -10.97
N GLY A 843 10.12 -23.45 -11.36
CA GLY A 843 9.87 -22.06 -11.74
C GLY A 843 8.79 -21.93 -12.84
N GLY A 844 8.71 -22.89 -13.75
CA GLY A 844 7.69 -22.94 -14.81
C GLY A 844 6.31 -23.45 -14.40
N SER A 845 6.13 -24.00 -13.19
CA SER A 845 4.84 -24.50 -12.70
C SER A 845 4.26 -23.69 -11.54
N ALA A 846 5.11 -23.17 -10.65
CA ALA A 846 4.66 -22.40 -9.48
C ALA A 846 4.76 -20.88 -9.70
N ALA A 847 5.91 -20.37 -10.14
CA ALA A 847 6.16 -18.92 -10.23
C ALA A 847 5.73 -18.28 -11.57
N LEU A 848 5.94 -18.98 -12.70
CA LEU A 848 5.61 -18.48 -14.03
C LEU A 848 4.09 -18.18 -14.22
N PRO A 849 3.14 -19.00 -13.75
CA PRO A 849 1.72 -18.64 -13.88
C PRO A 849 1.34 -17.32 -13.22
N ILE A 850 1.93 -17.01 -12.06
CA ILE A 850 1.75 -15.73 -11.36
C ILE A 850 2.26 -14.58 -12.22
N TRP A 851 3.46 -14.75 -12.80
CA TRP A 851 4.03 -13.75 -13.69
C TRP A 851 3.18 -13.53 -14.94
N ILE A 852 2.64 -14.61 -15.55
CA ILE A 852 1.77 -14.52 -16.73
C ILE A 852 0.50 -13.72 -16.40
N GLU A 853 -0.16 -14.02 -15.28
CA GLU A 853 -1.39 -13.32 -14.87
C GLU A 853 -1.15 -11.82 -14.67
N PHE A 854 -0.06 -11.46 -13.98
CA PHE A 854 0.33 -10.06 -13.81
C PHE A 854 0.63 -9.37 -15.16
N MET A 855 1.49 -9.98 -15.98
CA MET A 855 1.92 -9.39 -17.26
C MET A 855 0.79 -9.28 -18.28
N GLN A 856 -0.24 -10.12 -18.19
CA GLN A 856 -1.44 -9.98 -19.01
C GLN A 856 -2.14 -8.63 -18.79
N THR A 857 -2.11 -8.11 -17.55
CA THR A 857 -2.62 -6.78 -17.24
C THR A 857 -1.58 -5.72 -17.60
N ALA A 858 -0.33 -5.92 -17.20
CA ALA A 858 0.73 -4.93 -17.38
C ALA A 858 1.03 -4.59 -18.85
N LEU A 859 0.81 -5.53 -19.77
CA LEU A 859 1.08 -5.36 -21.20
C LEU A 859 -0.18 -5.05 -22.02
N LYS A 860 -1.34 -4.92 -21.38
CA LYS A 860 -2.59 -4.59 -22.07
C LYS A 860 -2.48 -3.20 -22.68
N GLY A 861 -2.58 -3.12 -24.01
CA GLY A 861 -2.47 -1.86 -24.75
C GLY A 861 -1.03 -1.34 -24.92
N VAL A 862 -0.02 -2.03 -24.39
CA VAL A 862 1.39 -1.68 -24.57
C VAL A 862 1.88 -2.20 -25.93
N PRO A 863 2.38 -1.34 -26.84
CA PRO A 863 2.93 -1.77 -28.12
C PRO A 863 4.05 -2.81 -27.96
N GLU A 864 4.16 -3.76 -28.89
CA GLU A 864 5.32 -4.65 -28.94
C GLU A 864 6.55 -3.89 -29.41
N ASP A 865 7.65 -4.06 -28.68
CA ASP A 865 8.92 -3.40 -28.97
C ASP A 865 10.02 -4.47 -29.10
N ASN A 866 10.53 -4.63 -30.30
CA ASN A 866 11.60 -5.56 -30.58
C ASN A 866 12.94 -4.84 -30.51
N LEU A 867 13.87 -5.40 -29.76
CA LEU A 867 15.24 -4.90 -29.68
C LEU A 867 15.80 -4.70 -31.08
N LEU A 868 16.20 -3.47 -31.37
CA LEU A 868 16.91 -3.14 -32.60
C LEU A 868 18.28 -3.80 -32.56
N GLN A 869 18.66 -4.42 -33.68
CA GLN A 869 19.99 -5.00 -33.82
C GLN A 869 21.03 -3.87 -33.81
N PRO A 870 21.99 -3.87 -32.87
CA PRO A 870 23.04 -2.87 -32.83
C PRO A 870 24.12 -3.14 -33.88
N ASP A 871 24.90 -2.12 -34.20
CA ASP A 871 26.07 -2.24 -35.08
C ASP A 871 27.08 -3.26 -34.51
N GLY A 872 27.78 -3.95 -35.40
CA GLY A 872 28.72 -5.02 -35.05
C GLY A 872 28.06 -6.36 -34.68
N ILE A 873 26.75 -6.52 -34.86
CA ILE A 873 26.09 -7.84 -34.87
C ILE A 873 25.94 -8.33 -36.30
N VAL A 874 26.40 -9.56 -36.56
CA VAL A 874 26.24 -10.25 -37.84
C VAL A 874 25.46 -11.55 -37.66
N SER A 875 24.76 -11.97 -38.72
CA SER A 875 24.04 -13.24 -38.77
C SER A 875 24.69 -14.13 -39.82
N VAL A 876 25.19 -15.29 -39.41
CA VAL A 876 25.81 -16.27 -40.30
C VAL A 876 25.17 -17.64 -40.14
N LYS A 877 25.23 -18.45 -41.19
CA LYS A 877 24.83 -19.85 -41.11
C LYS A 877 25.93 -20.66 -40.43
N ILE A 878 25.53 -21.45 -39.44
CA ILE A 878 26.40 -22.40 -38.75
C ILE A 878 25.86 -23.82 -38.86
N ASP A 879 26.76 -24.78 -38.72
CA ASP A 879 26.38 -26.15 -38.40
C ASP A 879 25.97 -26.21 -36.91
N PRO A 880 24.74 -26.65 -36.58
CA PRO A 880 24.25 -26.70 -35.21
C PRO A 880 24.97 -27.72 -34.31
N GLU A 881 25.69 -28.70 -34.86
CA GLU A 881 26.42 -29.73 -34.11
C GLU A 881 27.82 -29.25 -33.71
N THR A 882 28.55 -28.63 -34.65
CA THR A 882 29.92 -28.14 -34.42
C THR A 882 29.99 -26.70 -33.94
N GLY A 883 28.96 -25.90 -34.19
CA GLY A 883 28.94 -24.45 -33.90
C GLY A 883 29.79 -23.62 -34.88
N LEU A 884 30.45 -24.25 -35.84
CA LEU A 884 31.30 -23.61 -36.85
C LEU A 884 30.47 -23.11 -38.03
N ARG A 885 31.08 -22.24 -38.87
CA ARG A 885 30.41 -21.66 -40.02
C ARG A 885 30.09 -22.75 -41.07
N ALA A 886 28.82 -22.81 -41.48
CA ALA A 886 28.35 -23.76 -42.47
C ALA A 886 28.72 -23.34 -43.89
N ARG A 887 28.87 -24.33 -44.78
CA ARG A 887 29.11 -24.11 -46.21
C ARG A 887 27.80 -23.71 -46.92
N PRO A 888 27.89 -22.97 -48.03
CA PRO A 888 26.73 -22.70 -48.86
C PRO A 888 26.11 -24.01 -49.39
N GLY A 889 24.87 -24.31 -48.97
CA GLY A 889 24.12 -25.50 -49.41
C GLY A 889 23.95 -26.58 -48.35
N ASP A 890 24.57 -26.45 -47.17
CA ASP A 890 24.38 -27.39 -46.07
C ASP A 890 22.90 -27.43 -45.64
N PRO A 891 22.24 -28.60 -45.67
CA PRO A 891 20.80 -28.71 -45.48
C PRO A 891 20.36 -28.43 -44.04
N ASP A 892 21.23 -28.74 -43.07
CA ASP A 892 20.95 -28.61 -41.62
C ASP A 892 21.48 -27.30 -41.02
N ALA A 893 22.04 -26.41 -41.87
CA ALA A 893 22.61 -25.16 -41.42
C ALA A 893 21.54 -24.19 -40.87
N ILE A 894 21.81 -23.63 -39.70
CA ILE A 894 20.93 -22.67 -39.02
C ILE A 894 21.56 -21.28 -38.94
N PHE A 895 20.73 -20.24 -38.93
CA PHE A 895 21.24 -18.90 -38.63
C PHE A 895 21.54 -18.75 -37.14
N GLU A 896 22.70 -18.17 -36.84
CA GLU A 896 23.10 -17.76 -35.50
C GLU A 896 23.74 -16.38 -35.55
N MET A 897 23.64 -15.66 -34.44
CA MET A 897 24.09 -14.26 -34.34
C MET A 897 25.38 -14.15 -33.53
N PHE A 898 26.27 -13.29 -34.01
CA PHE A 898 27.60 -13.10 -33.46
C PHE A 898 27.92 -11.61 -33.37
N ARG A 899 28.80 -11.28 -32.43
CA ARG A 899 29.63 -10.08 -32.55
C ARG A 899 30.56 -10.29 -33.75
N GLU A 900 30.71 -9.29 -34.61
CA GLU A 900 31.48 -9.38 -35.86
C GLU A 900 32.88 -9.96 -35.63
N GLU A 901 33.56 -9.49 -34.58
CA GLU A 901 34.89 -9.92 -34.15
C GLU A 901 34.96 -11.37 -33.65
N ASN A 902 33.83 -11.99 -33.30
CA ASN A 902 33.72 -13.36 -32.80
C ASN A 902 33.03 -14.30 -33.81
N THR A 903 32.93 -13.90 -35.08
CA THR A 903 32.30 -14.72 -36.12
C THR A 903 33.17 -15.96 -36.37
N PRO A 904 32.61 -17.19 -36.39
CA PRO A 904 33.39 -18.39 -36.67
C PRO A 904 33.96 -18.37 -38.09
N GLU A 905 35.20 -18.83 -38.24
CA GLU A 905 35.87 -18.95 -39.53
C GLU A 905 35.21 -20.03 -40.41
N LEU A 906 35.38 -19.87 -41.73
CA LEU A 906 34.91 -20.84 -42.72
C LEU A 906 35.99 -21.91 -42.86
N VAL A 907 35.66 -23.18 -42.62
CA VAL A 907 36.64 -24.28 -42.63
C VAL A 907 37.10 -24.58 -44.08
N ASP A 908 38.36 -24.24 -44.40
CA ASP A 908 39.00 -24.47 -45.71
C ASP A 908 39.63 -25.88 -45.83
N ASP A 909 39.36 -26.59 -46.93
CA ASP A 909 39.76 -27.99 -47.21
C ASP A 909 41.27 -28.20 -47.52
N THR A 910 42.20 -27.34 -47.06
CA THR A 910 43.64 -27.52 -47.34
C THR A 910 44.45 -28.18 -46.24
N GLN A 911 43.85 -28.53 -45.10
CA GLN A 911 44.48 -29.39 -44.09
C GLN A 911 43.80 -30.76 -44.02
N ASN A 912 44.09 -31.59 -45.01
CA ASN A 912 43.93 -33.04 -44.89
C ASN A 912 45.22 -33.60 -44.28
N GLY A 913 45.15 -34.04 -43.03
CA GLY A 913 46.17 -34.85 -42.37
C GLY A 913 46.54 -34.32 -41.00
N ASP A 914 46.00 -34.96 -39.96
CA ASP A 914 46.54 -35.00 -38.58
C ASP A 914 47.29 -33.74 -38.11
N GLU A 915 46.61 -32.60 -37.94
CA GLU A 915 47.15 -31.47 -37.17
C GLU A 915 46.01 -30.73 -36.44
N ASP A 916 46.36 -30.26 -35.24
CA ASP A 916 45.50 -29.93 -34.12
C ASP A 916 44.35 -28.95 -34.41
N ILE A 917 43.17 -29.30 -33.89
CA ILE A 917 42.12 -28.33 -33.55
C ILE A 917 42.78 -27.21 -32.74
N PRO A 918 42.61 -25.91 -33.07
CA PRO A 918 43.23 -24.82 -32.31
C PRO A 918 43.01 -24.99 -30.80
N SER A 919 44.09 -25.35 -30.12
CA SER A 919 44.09 -26.10 -28.86
C SER A 919 44.03 -25.23 -27.61
N HIS A 920 43.68 -23.94 -27.72
CA HIS A 920 43.63 -23.09 -26.53
C HIS A 920 42.25 -22.95 -25.85
N ILE A 921 41.20 -23.56 -26.40
CA ILE A 921 39.87 -23.60 -25.75
C ILE A 921 39.32 -25.05 -25.66
N ALA A 922 39.86 -26.00 -26.43
CA ALA A 922 39.30 -27.35 -26.54
C ALA A 922 39.72 -28.33 -25.42
N GLU A 923 40.93 -28.25 -24.86
CA GLU A 923 41.43 -29.31 -23.96
C GLU A 923 40.83 -29.29 -22.53
N GLU A 924 40.16 -28.22 -22.10
CA GLU A 924 39.44 -28.18 -20.81
C GLU A 924 37.90 -28.19 -20.94
N LEU A 925 37.36 -28.26 -22.16
CA LEU A 925 35.90 -28.26 -22.44
C LEU A 925 35.33 -29.60 -22.89
N PHE A 926 36.17 -30.63 -23.09
CA PHE A 926 35.75 -32.01 -23.35
C PHE A 926 35.66 -32.86 -22.08
#